data_AF-A0AAW1SCQ6-F1
#
_entry.id   AF-A0AAW1SCQ6-F1
#
_cell.length_a   1.000
_cell.length_b   1.000
_cell.length_c   1.000
_cell.angle_alpha   90.00
_cell.angle_beta   90.00
_cell.angle_gamma   90.00
#
_symmetry.space_group_name_H-M   'P 1'
#
loop_
_entity.id
_entity.type
_entity.pdbx_description
1 polymer ?
#
loop_
_entity_poly.entity_id
_entity_poly.type
_entity_poly.pdbx_seq_one_letter_code
_entity_poly.pdbx_strand_id
1 'polypeptide(L)'
;MMLRTLVYQARAAATACNYTGAGLRGLTTARLLINGEFKESQTDTWIDVTNPATQEVVSRCPETTPAEFQAAVQAAKDAFPAWRRTPLPMRQRVMFKLQQLIRSNMSELAASVTLEQGKTLLDARGDVFRGLEVVEYACGLAPDLRGDYIEHVSAGMDTYSFRQPLGVCAGICPFNFPAMIPLWMFPLAVTAGNTFVLKPSEKDPGAAVMLAELAMQAGLPKGVLSVVHGARPAVTAILDHPDIRAVSFVGSDQAGRFIYERGCANGKRVQANMGAKNHAVVLPDAHREATVAALTGAAFGAAGQRCMAISAAVFVGGVAPWRDALVRKAKSLKVGNGADKDTDVGPLISPEAVERAVRLITEGIHQGAECALDGRGAVVPGHENGNWLGPTLLANVTMDMDVWREEIFAPVLVCLEADSLDVALEIVNSNTHGNGTAIFTRSGPAARKFQDEVQVGMVGINVPIPVPLPFFSFTGWRGSFHGDLHMYGKAGLDFYTQPKTVTTNWRDLDDQAGNRTPELDALFEVLEDPLGHNTKDEDHKRLWPLNWSDVAGFLIATVGLFIAAGGGLGGGGILVPVYILLLGYSTNIAVALSNITIVGGSVANFAINARKRHHFLDRPLIDWDLILVMEPATIMGALVGGYMNRASPNWLTTMVLAVLLAVLTWKLAVRAIITWQRESDALAAARAAQDGAPDLAQPLLANAHAGVPVAESFEAETFDPPTPVSARSLSRSITEPLPVGDSMQRPSATRASHDAADAGLAGSPMAYTSAGSLTQSDSAGDGGPEAFGRGGGARFGSFRRSLSYGQVAGGPGSMRGGVLSRGSPGGGTLLRGPEGGPGSGTDAAGAGDDDPNKHFCEKRRIPLGKLAVLLLLFAGVLASDLLKERTRCGSLAYWATVCSVLPLVLLVTALVRAQLVRAFHAGLAANYKWQEGDMAWSERNTLLYPAICSLAGVVAGAFGVGGGVVKGPLMLEMGVLPDVAAATSATMILFTSAAAAVVFLSFGGVPPAYASLAFTVGLISTAAGQSACNWLMRRLNRRSVVIIAMVLLMGLSVLIILYEAILATVDAAWDHRLWHFGKICA
;
A
#
# COMPACT_ATOMS: atom_id res chain seq x y z
N MET A 1 11.13 -28.96 27.37
CA MET A 1 10.37 -29.55 26.24
C MET A 1 9.24 -30.46 26.75
N MET A 2 9.54 -31.57 27.44
CA MET A 2 8.56 -32.53 28.00
C MET A 2 7.32 -31.90 28.68
N LEU A 3 7.45 -30.86 29.50
CA LEU A 3 6.28 -30.21 30.14
C LEU A 3 5.26 -29.66 29.13
N ARG A 4 5.68 -29.15 27.96
CA ARG A 4 4.73 -28.76 26.91
C ARG A 4 4.05 -29.97 26.29
N THR A 5 4.78 -31.06 26.07
CA THR A 5 4.21 -32.33 25.56
C THR A 5 3.18 -32.90 26.53
N LEU A 6 3.49 -32.94 27.83
CA LEU A 6 2.58 -33.38 28.89
C LEU A 6 1.35 -32.48 29.02
N VAL A 7 1.49 -31.16 28.93
CA VAL A 7 0.33 -30.24 28.94
C VAL A 7 -0.51 -30.38 27.66
N TYR A 8 0.10 -30.67 26.51
CA TYR A 8 -0.63 -30.95 25.27
C TYR A 8 -1.36 -32.29 25.32
N GLN A 9 -0.73 -33.34 25.85
CA GLN A 9 -1.35 -34.65 26.06
C GLN A 9 -2.44 -34.61 27.12
N ALA A 10 -2.26 -33.84 28.21
CA ALA A 10 -3.30 -33.63 29.22
C ALA A 10 -4.49 -32.83 28.68
N ARG A 11 -4.26 -31.85 27.78
CA ARG A 11 -5.35 -31.17 27.07
C ARG A 11 -6.03 -32.06 26.04
N ALA A 12 -5.29 -32.81 25.22
CA ALA A 12 -5.86 -33.77 24.27
C ALA A 12 -6.68 -34.84 25.01
N ALA A 13 -6.18 -35.35 26.14
CA ALA A 13 -6.92 -36.26 27.01
C ALA A 13 -8.17 -35.60 27.62
N ALA A 14 -8.12 -34.34 28.07
CA ALA A 14 -9.29 -33.64 28.60
C ALA A 14 -10.36 -33.35 27.52
N THR A 15 -9.96 -32.93 26.32
CA THR A 15 -10.89 -32.72 25.19
C THR A 15 -11.48 -34.05 24.71
N ALA A 16 -10.67 -35.12 24.65
CA ALA A 16 -11.15 -36.48 24.36
C ALA A 16 -12.08 -37.00 25.46
N CYS A 17 -11.83 -36.70 26.74
CA CYS A 17 -12.67 -37.10 27.87
C CYS A 17 -14.09 -36.51 27.78
N ASN A 18 -14.24 -35.30 27.23
CA ASN A 18 -15.56 -34.73 26.91
C ASN A 18 -16.34 -35.49 25.81
N TYR A 19 -15.70 -36.40 25.07
CA TYR A 19 -16.32 -37.28 24.07
C TYR A 19 -16.21 -38.79 24.38
N THR A 20 -15.45 -39.19 25.42
CA THR A 20 -15.17 -40.61 25.75
C THR A 20 -15.23 -40.94 27.25
N GLY A 21 -15.63 -39.98 28.10
CA GLY A 21 -15.49 -40.06 29.56
C GLY A 21 -16.70 -39.60 30.38
N ALA A 22 -17.91 -39.62 29.81
CA ALA A 22 -19.15 -39.27 30.53
C ALA A 22 -20.06 -40.51 30.72
N GLY A 23 -20.04 -41.10 31.91
CA GLY A 23 -20.89 -42.25 32.24
C GLY A 23 -22.38 -41.88 32.33
N LEU A 24 -23.19 -42.43 31.41
CA LEU A 24 -24.66 -42.51 31.49
C LEU A 24 -25.41 -41.20 31.86
N ARG A 25 -25.04 -40.08 31.23
CA ARG A 25 -25.82 -38.82 31.29
C ARG A 25 -25.84 -38.06 29.95
N GLY A 26 -26.76 -38.46 29.07
CA GLY A 26 -27.09 -37.77 27.82
C GLY A 26 -26.29 -38.23 26.61
N LEU A 27 -26.98 -38.45 25.48
CA LEU A 27 -26.34 -38.58 24.16
C LEU A 27 -25.96 -37.19 23.64
N THR A 28 -24.80 -37.09 22.99
CA THR A 28 -24.34 -35.87 22.32
C THR A 28 -25.15 -35.56 21.06
N THR A 29 -25.50 -34.30 20.85
CA THR A 29 -26.34 -33.82 19.74
C THR A 29 -25.52 -33.02 18.72
N ALA A 30 -25.83 -33.19 17.43
CA ALA A 30 -25.22 -32.43 16.34
C ALA A 30 -25.83 -31.02 16.30
N ARG A 31 -25.10 -30.05 16.84
CA ARG A 31 -25.58 -28.67 17.01
C ARG A 31 -25.71 -27.95 15.67
N LEU A 32 -26.76 -27.13 15.56
CA LEU A 32 -26.92 -26.15 14.50
C LEU A 32 -25.92 -25.00 14.70
N LEU A 33 -25.41 -24.39 13.63
CA LEU A 33 -24.70 -23.11 13.70
C LEU A 33 -25.58 -22.04 13.07
N ILE A 34 -26.06 -21.09 13.88
CA ILE A 34 -26.94 -20.00 13.44
C ILE A 34 -26.42 -18.68 14.01
N ASN A 35 -26.18 -17.70 13.13
CA ASN A 35 -25.62 -16.38 13.49
C ASN A 35 -24.32 -16.46 14.31
N GLY A 36 -23.45 -17.43 14.01
CA GLY A 36 -22.19 -17.65 14.72
C GLY A 36 -22.32 -18.16 16.16
N GLU A 37 -23.48 -18.72 16.52
CA GLU A 37 -23.74 -19.41 17.80
C GLU A 37 -24.13 -20.86 17.53
N PHE A 38 -23.57 -21.79 18.31
CA PHE A 38 -23.95 -23.20 18.27
C PHE A 38 -25.18 -23.43 19.15
N LYS A 39 -26.22 -24.05 18.60
CA LYS A 39 -27.54 -24.19 19.23
C LYS A 39 -28.03 -25.63 19.12
N GLU A 40 -28.65 -26.11 20.20
CA GLU A 40 -29.50 -27.29 20.13
C GLU A 40 -30.74 -26.98 19.30
N SER A 41 -31.25 -27.96 18.55
CA SER A 41 -32.48 -27.80 17.79
C SER A 41 -33.72 -27.99 18.67
N GLN A 42 -34.77 -27.27 18.37
CA GLN A 42 -36.12 -27.39 18.94
C GLN A 42 -36.97 -28.46 18.26
N THR A 43 -36.36 -29.33 17.45
CA THR A 43 -37.05 -30.41 16.73
C THR A 43 -37.41 -31.59 17.66
N ASP A 44 -38.56 -32.19 17.40
CA ASP A 44 -38.93 -33.51 17.95
C ASP A 44 -38.34 -34.67 17.12
N THR A 45 -37.87 -34.40 15.90
CA THR A 45 -37.40 -35.41 14.94
C THR A 45 -35.87 -35.50 14.94
N TRP A 46 -35.35 -36.59 15.51
CA TRP A 46 -33.92 -36.87 15.61
C TRP A 46 -33.54 -38.14 14.86
N ILE A 47 -32.39 -38.10 14.19
CA ILE A 47 -31.75 -39.19 13.47
C ILE A 47 -30.61 -39.70 14.34
N ASP A 48 -30.60 -40.98 14.69
CA ASP A 48 -29.50 -41.60 15.43
C ASP A 48 -28.26 -41.73 14.55
N VAL A 49 -27.11 -41.23 15.03
CA VAL A 49 -25.80 -41.38 14.39
C VAL A 49 -25.10 -42.56 15.04
N THR A 50 -24.90 -43.64 14.29
CA THR A 50 -24.32 -44.89 14.79
C THR A 50 -22.85 -45.02 14.40
N ASN A 51 -22.03 -45.58 15.29
CA ASN A 51 -20.69 -46.06 14.96
C ASN A 51 -20.81 -47.28 14.03
N PRO A 52 -20.36 -47.24 12.75
CA PRO A 52 -20.62 -48.34 11.81
C PRO A 52 -19.88 -49.64 12.12
N ALA A 53 -18.92 -49.63 13.07
CA ALA A 53 -18.25 -50.83 13.57
C ALA A 53 -18.98 -51.53 14.73
N THR A 54 -19.83 -50.82 15.49
CA THR A 54 -20.50 -51.36 16.70
C THR A 54 -22.03 -51.26 16.70
N GLN A 55 -22.60 -50.44 15.82
CA GLN A 55 -24.01 -49.98 15.81
C GLN A 55 -24.44 -49.18 17.04
N GLU A 56 -23.52 -48.81 17.93
CA GLU A 56 -23.83 -47.95 19.08
C GLU A 56 -24.12 -46.52 18.62
N VAL A 57 -25.15 -45.89 19.17
CA VAL A 57 -25.48 -44.50 18.90
C VAL A 57 -24.46 -43.59 19.58
N VAL A 58 -23.65 -42.89 18.80
CA VAL A 58 -22.59 -41.99 19.28
C VAL A 58 -23.02 -40.52 19.30
N SER A 59 -23.93 -40.12 18.41
CA SER A 59 -24.52 -38.79 18.43
C SER A 59 -25.95 -38.79 17.88
N ARG A 60 -26.65 -37.65 17.91
CA ARG A 60 -27.99 -37.47 17.34
C ARG A 60 -28.06 -36.25 16.44
N CYS A 61 -28.49 -36.44 15.20
CA CYS A 61 -28.59 -35.41 14.18
C CYS A 61 -30.04 -34.90 14.06
N PRO A 62 -30.33 -33.59 14.27
CA PRO A 62 -31.70 -33.08 14.22
C PRO A 62 -32.18 -32.87 12.77
N GLU A 63 -33.45 -33.18 12.46
CA GLU A 63 -34.10 -32.61 11.29
C GLU A 63 -34.47 -31.15 11.61
N THR A 64 -33.73 -30.19 11.04
CA THR A 64 -33.86 -28.75 11.35
C THR A 64 -35.28 -28.26 11.10
N THR A 65 -35.88 -27.58 12.09
CA THR A 65 -37.23 -27.04 11.93
C THR A 65 -37.28 -25.91 10.88
N PRO A 66 -38.44 -25.66 10.22
CA PRO A 66 -38.57 -24.58 9.24
C PRO A 66 -38.20 -23.19 9.79
N ALA A 67 -38.47 -22.94 11.09
CA ALA A 67 -38.14 -21.68 11.75
C ALA A 67 -36.63 -21.51 11.95
N GLU A 68 -35.93 -22.57 12.36
CA GLU A 68 -34.46 -22.57 12.51
C GLU A 68 -33.77 -22.46 11.16
N PHE A 69 -34.26 -23.15 10.13
CA PHE A 69 -33.77 -23.02 8.77
C PHE A 69 -33.94 -21.59 8.25
N GLN A 70 -35.11 -20.98 8.45
CA GLN A 70 -35.35 -19.58 8.09
C GLN A 70 -34.38 -18.63 8.81
N ALA A 71 -34.13 -18.85 10.10
CA ALA A 71 -33.16 -18.07 10.88
C ALA A 71 -31.71 -18.26 10.39
N ALA A 72 -31.34 -19.48 9.99
CA ALA A 72 -30.02 -19.80 9.43
C ALA A 72 -29.75 -19.09 8.09
N VAL A 73 -30.75 -19.04 7.20
CA VAL A 73 -30.65 -18.32 5.92
C VAL A 73 -30.74 -16.81 6.10
N GLN A 74 -31.62 -16.32 6.99
CA GLN A 74 -31.74 -14.89 7.28
C GLN A 74 -30.43 -14.32 7.88
N ALA A 75 -29.80 -15.02 8.82
CA ALA A 75 -28.49 -14.63 9.34
C ALA A 75 -27.40 -14.56 8.24
N ALA A 76 -27.44 -15.49 7.27
CA ALA A 76 -26.53 -15.46 6.13
C ALA A 76 -26.83 -14.31 5.16
N LYS A 77 -28.11 -13.96 4.98
CA LYS A 77 -28.55 -12.81 4.17
C LYS A 77 -28.11 -11.48 4.80
N ASP A 78 -28.25 -11.32 6.11
CA ASP A 78 -27.93 -10.09 6.83
C ASP A 78 -26.41 -9.86 6.99
N ALA A 79 -25.62 -10.94 7.09
CA ALA A 79 -24.15 -10.84 7.11
C ALA A 79 -23.54 -10.48 5.73
N PHE A 80 -24.21 -10.83 4.63
CA PHE A 80 -23.65 -10.71 3.28
C PHE A 80 -23.26 -9.27 2.86
N PRO A 81 -24.07 -8.21 3.08
CA PRO A 81 -23.69 -6.84 2.72
C PRO A 81 -22.41 -6.34 3.41
N ALA A 82 -22.09 -6.80 4.62
CA ALA A 82 -20.85 -6.47 5.31
C ALA A 82 -19.68 -7.33 4.80
N TRP A 83 -19.90 -8.64 4.68
CA TRP A 83 -18.85 -9.58 4.28
C TRP A 83 -18.39 -9.42 2.83
N ARG A 84 -19.30 -9.11 1.90
CA ARG A 84 -18.99 -8.76 0.51
C ARG A 84 -18.03 -7.57 0.41
N ARG A 85 -18.22 -6.56 1.28
CA ARG A 85 -17.41 -5.33 1.36
C ARG A 85 -16.14 -5.49 2.20
N THR A 86 -16.00 -6.59 2.94
CA THR A 86 -14.76 -6.90 3.68
C THR A 86 -13.62 -7.16 2.69
N PRO A 87 -12.47 -6.45 2.77
CA PRO A 87 -11.38 -6.61 1.80
C PRO A 87 -10.86 -8.03 1.70
N LEU A 88 -10.54 -8.49 0.48
CA LEU A 88 -10.06 -9.86 0.22
C LEU A 88 -8.89 -10.29 1.15
N PRO A 89 -7.86 -9.46 1.43
CA PRO A 89 -6.79 -9.84 2.36
C PRO A 89 -7.26 -10.09 3.81
N MET A 90 -8.40 -9.54 4.24
CA MET A 90 -8.98 -9.87 5.55
C MET A 90 -9.67 -11.23 5.50
N ARG A 91 -10.38 -11.54 4.40
CA ARG A 91 -11.01 -12.87 4.19
C ARG A 91 -9.96 -13.97 4.09
N GLN A 92 -8.85 -13.72 3.37
CA GLN A 92 -7.70 -14.62 3.31
C GLN A 92 -7.05 -14.87 4.68
N ARG A 93 -6.94 -13.85 5.55
CA ARG A 93 -6.41 -14.02 6.93
C ARG A 93 -7.24 -15.00 7.79
N VAL A 94 -8.57 -15.04 7.60
CA VAL A 94 -9.42 -16.05 8.24
C VAL A 94 -9.06 -17.45 7.72
N MET A 95 -8.84 -17.62 6.41
CA MET A 95 -8.41 -18.91 5.85
C MET A 95 -7.03 -19.34 6.36
N PHE A 96 -6.05 -18.44 6.45
CA PHE A 96 -4.74 -18.77 7.04
C PHE A 96 -4.84 -19.25 8.49
N LYS A 97 -5.74 -18.66 9.30
CA LYS A 97 -5.97 -19.12 10.67
C LYS A 97 -6.76 -20.44 10.74
N LEU A 98 -7.75 -20.63 9.87
CA LEU A 98 -8.50 -21.90 9.74
C LEU A 98 -7.57 -23.04 9.32
N GLN A 99 -6.68 -22.80 8.36
CA GLN A 99 -5.63 -23.71 7.89
C GLN A 99 -4.71 -24.16 9.05
N GLN A 100 -4.25 -23.21 9.87
CA GLN A 100 -3.47 -23.51 11.07
C GLN A 100 -4.27 -24.33 12.09
N LEU A 101 -5.54 -23.99 12.32
CA LEU A 101 -6.42 -24.67 13.26
C LEU A 101 -6.73 -26.11 12.83
N ILE A 102 -7.02 -26.37 11.56
CA ILE A 102 -7.23 -27.72 11.02
C ILE A 102 -5.96 -28.56 11.17
N ARG A 103 -4.78 -28.01 10.83
CA ARG A 103 -3.48 -28.67 11.07
C ARG A 103 -3.26 -29.00 12.56
N SER A 104 -3.71 -28.12 13.46
CA SER A 104 -3.54 -28.27 14.91
C SER A 104 -4.50 -29.26 15.57
N ASN A 105 -5.66 -29.52 14.96
CA ASN A 105 -6.72 -30.43 15.45
C ASN A 105 -6.91 -31.65 14.51
N MET A 106 -5.88 -31.97 13.70
CA MET A 106 -5.91 -33.01 12.68
C MET A 106 -6.19 -34.41 13.24
N SER A 107 -5.84 -34.68 14.51
CA SER A 107 -6.07 -35.98 15.13
C SER A 107 -7.50 -36.12 15.65
N GLU A 108 -8.04 -35.06 16.24
CA GLU A 108 -9.42 -34.98 16.72
C GLU A 108 -10.41 -35.04 15.55
N LEU A 109 -10.14 -34.29 14.47
CA LEU A 109 -10.94 -34.33 13.24
C LEU A 109 -10.93 -35.73 12.61
N ALA A 110 -9.75 -36.35 12.48
CA ALA A 110 -9.65 -37.72 11.96
C ALA A 110 -10.36 -38.76 12.85
N ALA A 111 -10.30 -38.60 14.18
CA ALA A 111 -11.01 -39.47 15.11
C ALA A 111 -12.53 -39.35 14.97
N SER A 112 -13.08 -38.14 14.80
CA SER A 112 -14.51 -37.94 14.52
C SER A 112 -14.95 -38.58 13.21
N VAL A 113 -14.18 -38.39 12.12
CA VAL A 113 -14.45 -39.04 10.83
C VAL A 113 -14.42 -40.57 10.95
N THR A 114 -13.45 -41.14 11.67
CA THR A 114 -13.39 -42.58 11.91
C THR A 114 -14.54 -43.09 12.79
N LEU A 115 -14.98 -42.33 13.79
CA LEU A 115 -16.04 -42.73 14.73
C LEU A 115 -17.42 -42.83 14.06
N GLU A 116 -17.78 -41.84 13.23
CA GLU A 116 -19.12 -41.77 12.62
C GLU A 116 -19.15 -42.38 11.21
N GLN A 117 -18.07 -42.27 10.41
CA GLN A 117 -18.03 -42.82 9.04
C GLN A 117 -17.43 -44.24 8.97
N GLY A 118 -16.54 -44.60 9.91
CA GLY A 118 -15.93 -45.94 10.00
C GLY A 118 -14.58 -46.12 9.28
N LYS A 119 -14.16 -45.23 8.37
CA LYS A 119 -12.86 -45.35 7.68
C LYS A 119 -11.67 -45.34 8.65
N THR A 120 -10.55 -45.91 8.21
CA THR A 120 -9.31 -46.01 9.00
C THR A 120 -8.78 -44.63 9.41
N LEU A 121 -8.11 -44.53 10.56
CA LEU A 121 -7.46 -43.28 11.01
C LEU A 121 -6.39 -42.74 10.03
N LEU A 122 -5.94 -43.54 9.07
CA LEU A 122 -5.07 -43.10 7.98
C LEU A 122 -5.89 -42.43 6.87
N ASP A 123 -6.97 -43.07 6.41
CA ASP A 123 -7.89 -42.51 5.42
C ASP A 123 -8.62 -41.27 5.94
N ALA A 124 -8.96 -41.22 7.23
CA ALA A 124 -9.56 -40.06 7.88
C ALA A 124 -8.62 -38.86 7.96
N ARG A 125 -7.31 -39.08 8.15
CA ARG A 125 -6.31 -38.01 8.00
C ARG A 125 -6.18 -37.57 6.54
N GLY A 126 -6.28 -38.51 5.59
CA GLY A 126 -6.32 -38.20 4.15
C GLY A 126 -7.49 -37.30 3.78
N ASP A 127 -8.69 -37.63 4.26
CA ASP A 127 -9.94 -36.85 4.12
C ASP A 127 -9.74 -35.38 4.58
N VAL A 128 -9.37 -35.19 5.85
CA VAL A 128 -9.13 -33.87 6.43
C VAL A 128 -8.01 -33.11 5.69
N PHE A 129 -6.94 -33.81 5.27
CA PHE A 129 -5.82 -33.21 4.54
C PHE A 129 -6.20 -32.76 3.11
N ARG A 130 -6.97 -33.55 2.35
CA ARG A 130 -7.47 -33.16 1.01
C ARG A 130 -8.48 -32.00 1.08
N GLY A 131 -9.20 -31.86 2.19
CA GLY A 131 -9.99 -30.66 2.48
C GLY A 131 -9.12 -29.44 2.81
N LEU A 132 -8.09 -29.63 3.65
CA LEU A 132 -7.13 -28.60 4.04
C LEU A 132 -6.41 -27.97 2.84
N GLU A 133 -6.04 -28.75 1.82
CA GLU A 133 -5.45 -28.24 0.58
C GLU A 133 -6.36 -27.22 -0.14
N VAL A 134 -7.70 -27.34 -0.04
CA VAL A 134 -8.63 -26.34 -0.61
C VAL A 134 -8.66 -25.07 0.25
N VAL A 135 -8.50 -25.17 1.58
CA VAL A 135 -8.31 -24.00 2.44
C VAL A 135 -7.00 -23.28 2.12
N GLU A 136 -5.94 -24.03 1.80
CA GLU A 136 -4.64 -23.50 1.37
C GLU A 136 -4.74 -22.80 0.01
N TYR A 137 -5.50 -23.34 -0.95
CA TYR A 137 -5.85 -22.61 -2.18
C TYR A 137 -6.73 -21.38 -1.90
N ALA A 138 -7.69 -21.47 -0.96
CA ALA A 138 -8.54 -20.34 -0.57
C ALA A 138 -7.74 -19.17 0.04
N CYS A 139 -6.65 -19.46 0.76
CA CYS A 139 -5.69 -18.44 1.21
C CYS A 139 -5.07 -17.65 0.05
N GLY A 140 -4.99 -18.23 -1.15
CA GLY A 140 -4.28 -17.71 -2.31
C GLY A 140 -5.11 -16.96 -3.36
N LEU A 141 -6.44 -16.89 -3.27
CA LEU A 141 -7.37 -16.57 -4.38
C LEU A 141 -7.21 -15.23 -5.14
N ALA A 142 -6.35 -14.31 -4.71
CA ALA A 142 -6.20 -13.00 -5.35
C ALA A 142 -5.85 -13.04 -6.86
N PRO A 143 -5.01 -13.96 -7.38
CA PRO A 143 -4.72 -14.08 -8.81
C PRO A 143 -5.93 -14.50 -9.65
N ASP A 144 -6.85 -15.30 -9.09
CA ASP A 144 -7.99 -15.90 -9.79
C ASP A 144 -9.28 -15.07 -9.68
N LEU A 145 -9.40 -14.21 -8.66
CA LEU A 145 -10.47 -13.23 -8.51
C LEU A 145 -10.32 -11.99 -9.41
N ARG A 146 -9.16 -11.83 -10.07
CA ARG A 146 -8.97 -10.79 -11.10
C ARG A 146 -9.94 -11.03 -12.26
N GLY A 147 -10.46 -9.92 -12.78
CA GLY A 147 -11.00 -9.86 -14.13
C GLY A 147 -10.03 -9.18 -15.07
N ASP A 148 -10.55 -8.75 -16.20
CA ASP A 148 -9.82 -8.29 -17.37
C ASP A 148 -9.83 -6.76 -17.46
N TYR A 149 -8.89 -6.17 -18.21
CA TYR A 149 -8.88 -4.74 -18.50
C TYR A 149 -8.39 -4.53 -19.95
N ILE A 150 -9.13 -3.74 -20.72
CA ILE A 150 -8.76 -3.31 -22.07
C ILE A 150 -8.91 -1.79 -22.13
N GLU A 151 -7.77 -1.12 -22.29
CA GLU A 151 -7.67 0.31 -22.56
C GLU A 151 -8.20 0.61 -23.98
N HIS A 152 -8.92 1.72 -24.13
CA HIS A 152 -9.28 2.31 -25.42
C HIS A 152 -9.99 1.33 -26.39
N VAL A 153 -10.97 0.56 -25.90
CA VAL A 153 -11.90 -0.23 -26.75
C VAL A 153 -12.67 0.66 -27.74
N SER A 154 -12.78 1.96 -27.43
CA SER A 154 -13.10 3.03 -28.37
C SER A 154 -12.42 4.33 -27.92
N ALA A 155 -12.54 5.39 -28.71
CA ALA A 155 -11.95 6.68 -28.38
C ALA A 155 -12.54 7.24 -27.06
N GLY A 156 -11.67 7.40 -26.05
CA GLY A 156 -12.05 7.83 -24.69
C GLY A 156 -12.81 6.77 -23.87
N MET A 157 -12.79 5.49 -24.29
CA MET A 157 -13.57 4.43 -23.66
C MET A 157 -12.71 3.21 -23.31
N ASP A 158 -12.69 2.87 -22.03
CA ASP A 158 -12.04 1.66 -21.51
C ASP A 158 -13.09 0.63 -21.09
N THR A 159 -12.74 -0.65 -21.07
CA THR A 159 -13.63 -1.71 -20.59
C THR A 159 -12.89 -2.71 -19.72
N TYR A 160 -13.46 -3.01 -18.57
CA TYR A 160 -12.88 -3.91 -17.59
C TYR A 160 -13.92 -4.80 -16.92
N SER A 161 -13.47 -5.96 -16.45
CA SER A 161 -14.30 -6.94 -15.73
C SER A 161 -13.78 -7.14 -14.32
N PHE A 162 -14.66 -7.48 -13.38
CA PHE A 162 -14.27 -7.95 -12.06
C PHE A 162 -15.29 -8.94 -11.49
N ARG A 163 -14.82 -9.90 -10.70
CA ARG A 163 -15.66 -10.93 -10.09
C ARG A 163 -16.33 -10.40 -8.83
N GLN A 164 -17.64 -10.60 -8.73
CA GLN A 164 -18.44 -10.29 -7.54
C GLN A 164 -19.07 -11.56 -6.95
N PRO A 165 -19.22 -11.67 -5.61
CA PRO A 165 -19.98 -12.74 -5.00
C PRO A 165 -21.49 -12.58 -5.20
N LEU A 166 -22.21 -13.68 -5.07
CA LEU A 166 -23.61 -13.86 -5.48
C LEU A 166 -24.62 -13.47 -4.40
N GLY A 167 -24.36 -13.86 -3.14
CA GLY A 167 -25.33 -13.78 -2.04
C GLY A 167 -25.09 -14.91 -1.03
N VAL A 168 -26.20 -15.49 -0.55
CA VAL A 168 -26.17 -16.76 0.18
C VAL A 168 -25.97 -17.90 -0.81
N CYS A 169 -24.99 -18.76 -0.54
CA CYS A 169 -24.77 -20.03 -1.23
C CYS A 169 -25.06 -21.19 -0.26
N ALA A 170 -25.34 -22.38 -0.79
CA ALA A 170 -25.56 -23.57 0.01
C ALA A 170 -24.71 -24.76 -0.47
N GLY A 171 -24.37 -25.65 0.47
CA GLY A 171 -23.60 -26.87 0.22
C GLY A 171 -24.25 -28.07 0.87
N ILE A 172 -24.52 -29.11 0.11
CA ILE A 172 -25.13 -30.37 0.56
C ILE A 172 -24.08 -31.47 0.37
N CYS A 173 -23.64 -32.09 1.47
CA CYS A 173 -22.49 -33.01 1.47
C CYS A 173 -22.91 -34.47 1.69
N PRO A 174 -22.15 -35.44 1.13
CA PRO A 174 -22.36 -36.87 1.33
C PRO A 174 -21.65 -37.34 2.60
N PHE A 175 -22.04 -38.51 3.09
CA PHE A 175 -21.42 -39.14 4.26
C PHE A 175 -19.94 -39.48 4.02
N ASN A 176 -19.61 -39.95 2.82
CA ASN A 176 -18.37 -40.70 2.60
C ASN A 176 -17.08 -39.88 2.72
N PHE A 177 -17.16 -38.55 2.84
CA PHE A 177 -16.04 -37.63 3.05
C PHE A 177 -16.49 -36.38 3.85
N PRO A 178 -16.78 -36.52 5.17
CA PRO A 178 -17.49 -35.50 5.92
C PRO A 178 -16.59 -34.35 6.42
N ALA A 179 -15.28 -34.40 6.14
CA ALA A 179 -14.37 -33.26 6.31
C ALA A 179 -13.99 -32.61 4.96
N MET A 180 -13.59 -33.41 3.97
CA MET A 180 -13.12 -32.95 2.67
C MET A 180 -14.18 -32.18 1.89
N ILE A 181 -15.40 -32.71 1.76
CA ILE A 181 -16.43 -32.11 0.90
C ILE A 181 -16.96 -30.77 1.44
N PRO A 182 -17.22 -30.60 2.75
CA PRO A 182 -17.46 -29.26 3.32
C PRO A 182 -16.34 -28.26 2.98
N LEU A 183 -15.08 -28.68 3.06
CA LEU A 183 -13.91 -27.83 2.77
C LEU A 183 -13.70 -27.58 1.27
N TRP A 184 -14.26 -28.39 0.37
CA TRP A 184 -14.34 -28.08 -1.06
C TRP A 184 -15.30 -26.93 -1.36
N MET A 185 -16.29 -26.69 -0.49
CA MET A 185 -17.39 -25.76 -0.72
C MET A 185 -17.22 -24.43 0.05
N PHE A 186 -17.36 -24.45 1.37
CA PHE A 186 -17.52 -23.21 2.15
C PHE A 186 -16.28 -22.30 2.14
N PRO A 187 -15.02 -22.78 2.27
CA PRO A 187 -13.84 -21.91 2.35
C PRO A 187 -13.65 -21.06 1.08
N LEU A 188 -13.91 -21.67 -0.09
CA LEU A 188 -13.84 -21.01 -1.38
C LEU A 188 -14.96 -19.97 -1.53
N ALA A 189 -16.20 -20.37 -1.22
CA ALA A 189 -17.38 -19.51 -1.30
C ALA A 189 -17.28 -18.28 -0.38
N VAL A 190 -16.89 -18.45 0.88
CA VAL A 190 -16.80 -17.33 1.83
C VAL A 190 -15.61 -16.42 1.51
N THR A 191 -14.49 -16.95 1.02
CA THR A 191 -13.33 -16.10 0.69
C THR A 191 -13.55 -15.27 -0.58
N ALA A 192 -14.33 -15.78 -1.54
CA ALA A 192 -14.89 -15.00 -2.65
C ALA A 192 -15.84 -13.87 -2.18
N GLY A 193 -16.38 -13.97 -0.95
CA GLY A 193 -17.22 -12.95 -0.30
C GLY A 193 -18.71 -13.30 -0.22
N ASN A 194 -19.08 -14.57 -0.44
CA ASN A 194 -20.44 -15.07 -0.20
C ASN A 194 -20.65 -15.40 1.28
N THR A 195 -21.90 -15.60 1.68
CA THR A 195 -22.25 -16.28 2.93
C THR A 195 -22.76 -17.69 2.62
N PHE A 196 -22.69 -18.61 3.58
CA PHE A 196 -22.82 -20.05 3.29
C PHE A 196 -23.72 -20.79 4.27
N VAL A 197 -24.59 -21.66 3.74
CA VAL A 197 -25.44 -22.59 4.50
C VAL A 197 -25.00 -24.02 4.18
N LEU A 198 -24.38 -24.69 5.15
CA LEU A 198 -23.85 -26.05 5.00
C LEU A 198 -24.84 -27.08 5.57
N LYS A 199 -25.11 -28.15 4.80
CA LYS A 199 -25.90 -29.33 5.19
C LYS A 199 -25.00 -30.58 5.09
N PRO A 200 -24.25 -30.94 6.15
CA PRO A 200 -23.45 -32.16 6.18
C PRO A 200 -24.34 -33.41 6.20
N SER A 201 -23.79 -34.60 5.99
CA SER A 201 -24.65 -35.79 6.05
C SER A 201 -25.13 -36.05 7.48
N GLU A 202 -26.38 -36.45 7.56
CA GLU A 202 -27.09 -36.89 8.75
C GLU A 202 -26.51 -38.16 9.38
N LYS A 203 -25.60 -38.86 8.68
CA LYS A 203 -24.91 -40.08 9.14
C LYS A 203 -23.57 -39.83 9.84
N ASP A 204 -22.94 -38.67 9.64
CA ASP A 204 -21.61 -38.33 10.18
C ASP A 204 -21.37 -36.80 10.27
N PRO A 205 -22.25 -36.05 10.96
CA PRO A 205 -22.21 -34.58 10.97
C PRO A 205 -21.05 -34.00 11.79
N GLY A 206 -20.43 -34.77 12.70
CA GLY A 206 -19.51 -34.28 13.73
C GLY A 206 -18.28 -33.57 13.16
N ALA A 207 -17.65 -34.16 12.14
CA ALA A 207 -16.47 -33.56 11.51
C ALA A 207 -16.77 -32.19 10.89
N ALA A 208 -17.95 -32.03 10.27
CA ALA A 208 -18.38 -30.77 9.69
C ALA A 208 -18.73 -29.72 10.76
N VAL A 209 -19.34 -30.12 11.88
CA VAL A 209 -19.59 -29.24 13.03
C VAL A 209 -18.26 -28.77 13.65
N MET A 210 -17.29 -29.67 13.85
CA MET A 210 -15.94 -29.31 14.31
C MET A 210 -15.24 -28.32 13.37
N LEU A 211 -15.32 -28.53 12.05
CA LEU A 211 -14.74 -27.58 11.08
C LEU A 211 -15.42 -26.21 11.12
N ALA A 212 -16.73 -26.15 11.38
CA ALA A 212 -17.44 -24.90 11.60
C ALA A 212 -17.03 -24.22 12.92
N GLU A 213 -16.78 -24.97 14.00
CA GLU A 213 -16.20 -24.44 15.25
C GLU A 213 -14.81 -23.85 15.01
N LEU A 214 -13.95 -24.52 14.25
CA LEU A 214 -12.63 -24.00 13.86
C LEU A 214 -12.74 -22.78 12.96
N ALA A 215 -13.76 -22.67 12.09
CA ALA A 215 -14.00 -21.48 11.28
C ALA A 215 -14.44 -20.27 12.12
N MET A 216 -15.30 -20.48 13.13
CA MET A 216 -15.64 -19.42 14.09
C MET A 216 -14.41 -19.01 14.92
N GLN A 217 -13.61 -19.97 15.40
CA GLN A 217 -12.33 -19.70 16.07
C GLN A 217 -11.31 -18.99 15.17
N ALA A 218 -11.35 -19.21 13.85
CA ALA A 218 -10.52 -18.51 12.87
C ALA A 218 -10.89 -17.02 12.71
N GLY A 219 -12.03 -16.58 13.27
CA GLY A 219 -12.53 -15.21 13.18
C GLY A 219 -13.45 -14.97 11.98
N LEU A 220 -14.10 -16.02 11.47
CA LEU A 220 -15.18 -15.86 10.49
C LEU A 220 -16.35 -15.12 11.14
N PRO A 221 -16.89 -14.04 10.54
CA PRO A 221 -17.94 -13.24 11.19
C PRO A 221 -19.26 -14.00 11.40
N LYS A 222 -20.02 -13.60 12.42
CA LYS A 222 -21.36 -14.12 12.70
C LYS A 222 -22.24 -14.09 11.44
N GLY A 223 -22.94 -15.19 11.18
CA GLY A 223 -23.83 -15.37 10.02
C GLY A 223 -23.13 -15.68 8.69
N VAL A 224 -21.80 -15.53 8.56
CA VAL A 224 -21.11 -15.82 7.28
C VAL A 224 -21.08 -17.32 6.96
N LEU A 225 -21.06 -18.17 7.99
CA LEU A 225 -21.33 -19.60 7.90
C LEU A 225 -22.49 -19.96 8.85
N SER A 226 -23.46 -20.69 8.32
CA SER A 226 -24.51 -21.39 9.06
C SER A 226 -24.39 -22.89 8.76
N VAL A 227 -24.73 -23.74 9.74
CA VAL A 227 -24.81 -25.20 9.60
C VAL A 227 -26.22 -25.65 9.99
N VAL A 228 -26.88 -26.37 9.10
CA VAL A 228 -28.23 -26.94 9.28
C VAL A 228 -28.19 -28.44 9.02
N HIS A 229 -28.98 -29.20 9.76
CA HIS A 229 -29.02 -30.66 9.72
C HIS A 229 -30.37 -31.18 9.23
N GLY A 230 -30.48 -32.50 9.01
CA GLY A 230 -31.68 -33.15 8.48
C GLY A 230 -31.49 -33.72 7.08
N ALA A 231 -32.44 -34.53 6.64
CA ALA A 231 -32.38 -35.33 5.43
C ALA A 231 -33.00 -34.60 4.22
N ARG A 232 -33.95 -35.25 3.54
CA ARG A 232 -34.65 -34.70 2.36
C ARG A 232 -35.46 -33.40 2.63
N PRO A 233 -36.10 -33.19 3.80
CA PRO A 233 -36.80 -31.93 4.08
C PRO A 233 -35.85 -30.72 4.09
N ALA A 234 -34.76 -30.79 4.86
CA ALA A 234 -33.71 -29.76 4.86
C ALA A 234 -33.12 -29.49 3.45
N VAL A 235 -32.85 -30.53 2.67
CA VAL A 235 -32.44 -30.39 1.26
C VAL A 235 -33.49 -29.66 0.42
N THR A 236 -34.77 -29.99 0.57
CA THR A 236 -35.85 -29.37 -0.21
C THR A 236 -36.00 -27.88 0.15
N ALA A 237 -35.86 -27.53 1.43
CA ALA A 237 -35.85 -26.14 1.88
C ALA A 237 -34.69 -25.32 1.28
N ILE A 238 -33.49 -25.91 1.13
CA ILE A 238 -32.35 -25.28 0.44
C ILE A 238 -32.66 -25.00 -1.04
N LEU A 239 -33.34 -25.94 -1.71
CA LEU A 239 -33.68 -25.82 -3.12
C LEU A 239 -34.79 -24.79 -3.38
N ASP A 240 -35.70 -24.58 -2.43
CA ASP A 240 -36.86 -23.71 -2.59
C ASP A 240 -36.65 -22.28 -2.07
N HIS A 241 -35.80 -22.07 -1.06
CA HIS A 241 -35.69 -20.75 -0.41
C HIS A 241 -35.16 -19.66 -1.38
N PRO A 242 -35.86 -18.53 -1.56
CA PRO A 242 -35.57 -17.57 -2.64
C PRO A 242 -34.18 -16.93 -2.55
N ASP A 243 -33.72 -16.55 -1.35
CA ASP A 243 -32.43 -15.86 -1.17
C ASP A 243 -31.18 -16.74 -1.43
N ILE A 244 -31.32 -18.07 -1.49
CA ILE A 244 -30.19 -18.96 -1.83
C ILE A 244 -29.96 -18.88 -3.33
N ARG A 245 -28.77 -18.40 -3.73
CA ARG A 245 -28.41 -18.08 -5.12
C ARG A 245 -27.75 -19.21 -5.87
N ALA A 246 -27.08 -20.11 -5.14
CA ALA A 246 -26.24 -21.17 -5.68
C ALA A 246 -26.26 -22.38 -4.75
N VAL A 247 -26.34 -23.60 -5.31
CA VAL A 247 -26.32 -24.86 -4.57
C VAL A 247 -25.19 -25.75 -5.09
N SER A 248 -24.35 -26.25 -4.18
CA SER A 248 -23.31 -27.24 -4.47
C SER A 248 -23.68 -28.57 -3.83
N PHE A 249 -23.62 -29.65 -4.59
CA PHE A 249 -23.96 -31.00 -4.13
C PHE A 249 -22.91 -32.03 -4.57
N VAL A 250 -22.61 -32.97 -3.67
CA VAL A 250 -21.91 -34.23 -4.01
C VAL A 250 -22.69 -35.39 -3.41
N GLY A 251 -22.97 -36.45 -4.17
CA GLY A 251 -23.63 -37.66 -3.69
C GLY A 251 -24.18 -38.53 -4.83
N SER A 252 -25.21 -39.33 -4.57
CA SER A 252 -25.77 -40.29 -5.54
C SER A 252 -26.58 -39.63 -6.68
N ASP A 253 -26.64 -40.28 -7.84
CA ASP A 253 -27.37 -39.82 -9.04
C ASP A 253 -28.86 -39.49 -8.82
N GLN A 254 -29.53 -40.16 -7.88
CA GLN A 254 -30.96 -39.92 -7.61
C GLN A 254 -31.16 -38.58 -6.89
N ALA A 255 -30.34 -38.30 -5.89
CA ALA A 255 -30.33 -37.03 -5.18
C ALA A 255 -29.78 -35.90 -6.06
N GLY A 256 -28.73 -36.16 -6.84
CA GLY A 256 -28.11 -35.20 -7.76
C GLY A 256 -29.07 -34.70 -8.83
N ARG A 257 -29.81 -35.60 -9.49
CA ARG A 257 -30.85 -35.22 -10.46
C ARG A 257 -31.96 -34.38 -9.82
N PHE A 258 -32.53 -34.82 -8.70
CA PHE A 258 -33.55 -34.05 -7.96
C PHE A 258 -33.07 -32.64 -7.54
N ILE A 259 -31.83 -32.54 -7.06
CA ILE A 259 -31.21 -31.26 -6.65
C ILE A 259 -30.96 -30.34 -7.84
N TYR A 260 -30.45 -30.89 -8.96
CA TYR A 260 -30.18 -30.13 -10.16
C TYR A 260 -31.47 -29.63 -10.82
N GLU A 261 -32.42 -30.53 -11.09
CA GLU A 261 -33.71 -30.22 -11.71
C GLU A 261 -34.48 -29.16 -10.90
N ARG A 262 -34.66 -29.38 -9.60
CA ARG A 262 -35.44 -28.47 -8.74
C ARG A 262 -34.71 -27.15 -8.48
N GLY A 263 -33.39 -27.18 -8.25
CA GLY A 263 -32.60 -25.98 -8.02
C GLY A 263 -32.57 -25.07 -9.25
N CYS A 264 -32.39 -25.63 -10.45
CA CYS A 264 -32.45 -24.88 -11.70
C CYS A 264 -33.87 -24.39 -12.03
N ALA A 265 -34.91 -25.18 -11.75
CA ALA A 265 -36.31 -24.72 -11.90
C ALA A 265 -36.62 -23.53 -10.98
N ASN A 266 -36.05 -23.48 -9.78
CA ASN A 266 -36.12 -22.34 -8.85
C ASN A 266 -35.11 -21.21 -9.16
N GLY A 267 -34.55 -21.17 -10.39
CA GLY A 267 -33.69 -20.08 -10.88
C GLY A 267 -32.30 -20.02 -10.24
N LYS A 268 -31.84 -21.09 -9.58
CA LYS A 268 -30.53 -21.16 -8.92
C LYS A 268 -29.50 -21.79 -9.86
N ARG A 269 -28.24 -21.38 -9.74
CA ARG A 269 -27.14 -22.18 -10.31
C ARG A 269 -26.89 -23.41 -9.42
N VAL A 270 -26.66 -24.56 -10.04
CA VAL A 270 -26.40 -25.82 -9.34
C VAL A 270 -25.17 -26.47 -9.95
N GLN A 271 -24.23 -26.91 -9.10
CA GLN A 271 -23.16 -27.84 -9.46
C GLN A 271 -23.39 -29.13 -8.67
N ALA A 272 -23.69 -30.21 -9.36
CA ALA A 272 -24.07 -31.50 -8.77
C ALA A 272 -23.11 -32.60 -9.26
N ASN A 273 -22.16 -32.96 -8.41
CA ASN A 273 -21.35 -34.16 -8.62
C ASN A 273 -22.17 -35.37 -8.19
N MET A 274 -22.27 -36.35 -9.08
CA MET A 274 -23.08 -37.54 -8.91
C MET A 274 -22.20 -38.79 -8.70
N GLY A 275 -22.77 -39.99 -8.81
CA GLY A 275 -22.08 -41.26 -8.62
C GLY A 275 -21.08 -41.57 -9.74
N ALA A 276 -20.34 -42.65 -9.56
CA ALA A 276 -19.27 -43.03 -10.46
C ALA A 276 -19.11 -44.56 -10.63
N LYS A 277 -18.67 -44.94 -11.83
CA LYS A 277 -18.17 -46.28 -12.14
C LYS A 277 -16.78 -46.17 -12.74
N ASN A 278 -15.78 -45.84 -11.92
CA ASN A 278 -14.43 -45.58 -12.42
C ASN A 278 -13.74 -46.89 -12.86
N HIS A 279 -13.17 -46.87 -14.07
CA HIS A 279 -12.41 -47.99 -14.65
C HIS A 279 -10.90 -47.76 -14.56
N ALA A 280 -10.14 -48.85 -14.52
CA ALA A 280 -8.70 -48.84 -14.80
C ALA A 280 -8.38 -49.81 -15.94
N VAL A 281 -7.90 -49.30 -17.07
CA VAL A 281 -7.38 -50.11 -18.17
C VAL A 281 -5.96 -50.57 -17.83
N VAL A 282 -5.69 -51.86 -17.98
CA VAL A 282 -4.37 -52.46 -17.74
C VAL A 282 -3.87 -53.08 -19.04
N LEU A 283 -2.76 -52.55 -19.57
CA LEU A 283 -2.12 -53.09 -20.77
C LEU A 283 -1.06 -54.16 -20.41
N PRO A 284 -0.72 -55.09 -21.34
CA PRO A 284 0.29 -56.13 -21.10
C PRO A 284 1.68 -55.62 -20.71
N ASP A 285 2.02 -54.37 -21.01
CA ASP A 285 3.29 -53.74 -20.68
C ASP A 285 3.32 -53.02 -19.31
N ALA A 286 2.20 -53.04 -18.57
CA ALA A 286 2.07 -52.44 -17.25
C ALA A 286 2.99 -53.09 -16.20
N HIS A 287 3.44 -52.31 -15.22
CA HIS A 287 4.31 -52.83 -14.16
C HIS A 287 3.52 -53.65 -13.13
N ARG A 288 3.46 -54.98 -13.32
CA ARG A 288 2.66 -55.95 -12.53
C ARG A 288 2.43 -55.57 -11.05
N GLU A 289 3.47 -55.59 -10.22
CA GLU A 289 3.34 -55.35 -8.77
C GLU A 289 2.82 -53.95 -8.42
N ALA A 290 3.25 -52.91 -9.15
CA ALA A 290 2.79 -51.53 -8.93
C ALA A 290 1.32 -51.38 -9.30
N THR A 291 0.88 -51.95 -10.43
CA THR A 291 -0.54 -51.98 -10.83
C THR A 291 -1.39 -52.79 -9.84
N VAL A 292 -0.92 -53.95 -9.38
CA VAL A 292 -1.63 -54.77 -8.38
C VAL A 292 -1.80 -54.00 -7.06
N ALA A 293 -0.77 -53.32 -6.58
CA ALA A 293 -0.84 -52.47 -5.39
C ALA A 293 -1.79 -51.26 -5.59
N ALA A 294 -1.69 -50.59 -6.74
CA ALA A 294 -2.52 -49.44 -7.10
C ALA A 294 -4.02 -49.78 -7.18
N LEU A 295 -4.37 -50.88 -7.86
CA LEU A 295 -5.75 -51.37 -7.95
C LEU A 295 -6.28 -51.79 -6.58
N THR A 296 -5.47 -52.49 -5.77
CA THR A 296 -5.86 -52.90 -4.41
C THR A 296 -6.22 -51.68 -3.55
N GLY A 297 -5.34 -50.67 -3.49
CA GLY A 297 -5.57 -49.48 -2.68
C GLY A 297 -6.77 -48.64 -3.16
N ALA A 298 -7.03 -48.63 -4.46
CA ALA A 298 -8.10 -47.83 -5.05
C ALA A 298 -9.47 -48.51 -5.10
N ALA A 299 -9.55 -49.84 -5.07
CA ALA A 299 -10.81 -50.57 -4.96
C ALA A 299 -11.28 -50.70 -3.50
N PHE A 300 -10.36 -50.96 -2.57
CA PHE A 300 -10.71 -51.40 -1.21
C PHE A 300 -10.50 -50.34 -0.12
N GLY A 301 -9.69 -49.30 -0.37
CA GLY A 301 -9.45 -48.23 0.61
C GLY A 301 -10.74 -47.47 1.00
N ALA A 302 -10.87 -47.10 2.28
CA ALA A 302 -12.13 -46.61 2.89
C ALA A 302 -13.36 -47.49 2.55
N ALA A 303 -13.15 -48.80 2.48
CA ALA A 303 -14.16 -49.79 2.09
C ALA A 303 -14.81 -49.49 0.72
N GLY A 304 -14.06 -48.96 -0.25
CA GLY A 304 -14.58 -48.63 -1.58
C GLY A 304 -15.63 -47.51 -1.63
N GLN A 305 -15.96 -46.89 -0.50
CA GLN A 305 -16.94 -45.80 -0.38
C GLN A 305 -16.35 -44.47 -0.89
N ARG A 306 -15.90 -44.43 -2.13
CA ARG A 306 -15.27 -43.25 -2.76
C ARG A 306 -15.82 -43.08 -4.18
N CYS A 307 -16.26 -41.88 -4.52
CA CYS A 307 -16.61 -41.51 -5.90
C CYS A 307 -15.44 -41.63 -6.89
N MET A 308 -14.20 -41.81 -6.39
CA MET A 308 -12.98 -42.08 -7.17
C MET A 308 -12.37 -43.45 -6.85
N ALA A 309 -13.15 -44.39 -6.30
CA ALA A 309 -12.72 -45.79 -6.17
C ALA A 309 -12.68 -46.44 -7.55
N ILE A 310 -11.60 -47.18 -7.83
CA ILE A 310 -11.52 -48.03 -9.03
C ILE A 310 -12.36 -49.28 -8.76
N SER A 311 -13.63 -49.22 -9.16
CA SER A 311 -14.59 -50.32 -8.98
C SER A 311 -14.53 -51.34 -10.11
N ALA A 312 -13.95 -50.97 -11.26
CA ALA A 312 -13.80 -51.84 -12.42
C ALA A 312 -12.35 -51.79 -12.95
N ALA A 313 -11.81 -52.92 -13.38
CA ALA A 313 -10.54 -52.99 -14.11
C ALA A 313 -10.74 -53.76 -15.43
N VAL A 314 -10.17 -53.23 -16.52
CA VAL A 314 -10.28 -53.80 -17.87
C VAL A 314 -8.90 -54.27 -18.30
N PHE A 315 -8.71 -55.59 -18.37
CA PHE A 315 -7.41 -56.19 -18.67
C PHE A 315 -7.30 -56.50 -20.16
N VAL A 316 -6.43 -55.75 -20.86
CA VAL A 316 -6.14 -56.00 -22.27
C VAL A 316 -5.25 -57.23 -22.39
N GLY A 317 -5.72 -58.25 -23.09
CA GLY A 317 -5.10 -59.59 -23.09
C GLY A 317 -5.46 -60.47 -21.89
N GLY A 318 -6.52 -60.13 -21.16
CA GLY A 318 -7.16 -60.98 -20.14
C GLY A 318 -6.64 -60.84 -18.70
N VAL A 319 -7.46 -61.24 -17.73
CA VAL A 319 -7.23 -61.13 -16.29
C VAL A 319 -6.31 -62.23 -15.74
N ALA A 320 -6.14 -63.35 -16.44
CA ALA A 320 -5.38 -64.50 -15.94
C ALA A 320 -3.94 -64.18 -15.47
N PRO A 321 -3.14 -63.29 -16.13
CA PRO A 321 -1.83 -62.86 -15.63
C PRO A 321 -1.89 -62.01 -14.34
N TRP A 322 -3.08 -61.55 -13.93
CA TRP A 322 -3.30 -60.54 -12.89
C TRP A 322 -4.06 -61.10 -11.67
N ARG A 323 -5.08 -61.94 -11.92
CA ARG A 323 -6.04 -62.46 -10.92
C ARG A 323 -5.36 -62.95 -9.65
N ASP A 324 -4.43 -63.88 -9.74
CA ASP A 324 -3.83 -64.52 -8.56
C ASP A 324 -3.00 -63.53 -7.71
N ALA A 325 -2.40 -62.51 -8.33
CA ALA A 325 -1.67 -61.46 -7.62
C ALA A 325 -2.63 -60.48 -6.92
N LEU A 326 -3.71 -60.08 -7.60
CA LEU A 326 -4.78 -59.27 -7.04
C LEU A 326 -5.48 -60.00 -5.87
N VAL A 327 -5.86 -61.27 -6.03
CA VAL A 327 -6.50 -62.07 -4.99
C VAL A 327 -5.57 -62.26 -3.79
N ARG A 328 -4.28 -62.55 -3.98
CA ARG A 328 -3.30 -62.60 -2.86
C ARG A 328 -3.18 -61.25 -2.15
N LYS A 329 -3.14 -60.14 -2.90
CA LYS A 329 -2.96 -58.80 -2.31
C LYS A 329 -4.23 -58.30 -1.61
N ALA A 330 -5.41 -58.56 -2.15
CA ALA A 330 -6.70 -58.29 -1.51
C ALA A 330 -6.90 -59.13 -0.24
N LYS A 331 -6.57 -60.43 -0.28
CA LYS A 331 -6.55 -61.32 0.92
C LYS A 331 -5.53 -60.90 2.00
N SER A 332 -4.58 -60.01 1.69
CA SER A 332 -3.62 -59.48 2.67
C SER A 332 -4.14 -58.28 3.47
N LEU A 333 -5.30 -57.73 3.09
CA LEU A 333 -5.92 -56.58 3.78
C LEU A 333 -6.70 -57.05 5.02
N LYS A 334 -6.48 -56.38 6.14
CA LYS A 334 -7.24 -56.61 7.39
C LYS A 334 -8.53 -55.80 7.39
N VAL A 335 -9.66 -56.49 7.47
CA VAL A 335 -10.97 -55.90 7.82
C VAL A 335 -11.01 -55.72 9.34
N GLY A 336 -11.45 -54.55 9.83
CA GLY A 336 -11.50 -54.26 11.26
C GLY A 336 -12.07 -52.89 11.61
N ASN A 337 -12.01 -52.50 12.88
CA ASN A 337 -12.44 -51.18 13.33
C ASN A 337 -11.49 -50.10 12.79
N GLY A 338 -12.02 -49.02 12.21
CA GLY A 338 -11.19 -47.93 11.66
C GLY A 338 -10.28 -47.24 12.68
N ALA A 339 -10.56 -47.38 13.97
CA ALA A 339 -9.72 -46.89 15.06
C ALA A 339 -8.45 -47.74 15.29
N ASP A 340 -8.43 -49.00 14.85
CA ASP A 340 -7.28 -49.90 15.04
C ASP A 340 -6.14 -49.58 14.07
N LYS A 341 -4.91 -49.62 14.59
CA LYS A 341 -3.68 -49.29 13.83
C LYS A 341 -3.39 -50.24 12.68
N ASP A 342 -3.92 -51.45 12.77
CA ASP A 342 -3.64 -52.57 11.88
C ASP A 342 -4.72 -52.77 10.80
N THR A 343 -5.79 -51.98 10.81
CA THR A 343 -6.90 -52.13 9.86
C THR A 343 -6.61 -51.44 8.54
N ASP A 344 -6.76 -52.19 7.44
CA ASP A 344 -6.71 -51.67 6.06
C ASP A 344 -8.10 -51.27 5.56
N VAL A 345 -9.15 -52.00 5.96
CA VAL A 345 -10.53 -51.86 5.47
C VAL A 345 -11.50 -51.74 6.65
N GLY A 346 -12.14 -50.57 6.77
CA GLY A 346 -13.20 -50.33 7.75
C GLY A 346 -14.56 -50.89 7.35
N PRO A 347 -15.61 -50.70 8.16
CA PRO A 347 -16.99 -51.03 7.82
C PRO A 347 -17.58 -50.12 6.72
N LEU A 348 -18.72 -50.53 6.17
CA LEU A 348 -19.62 -49.70 5.37
C LEU A 348 -20.47 -48.80 6.30
N ILE A 349 -21.01 -47.70 5.78
CA ILE A 349 -21.66 -46.66 6.61
C ILE A 349 -22.90 -47.15 7.38
N SER A 350 -23.69 -48.07 6.82
CA SER A 350 -24.93 -48.55 7.45
C SER A 350 -25.36 -49.93 6.91
N PRO A 351 -26.26 -50.66 7.60
CA PRO A 351 -26.64 -52.02 7.22
C PRO A 351 -27.19 -52.13 5.78
N GLU A 352 -27.94 -51.14 5.32
CA GLU A 352 -28.54 -51.14 3.96
C GLU A 352 -27.46 -51.02 2.87
N ALA A 353 -26.29 -50.46 3.19
CA ALA A 353 -25.14 -50.44 2.29
C ALA A 353 -24.50 -51.84 2.17
N VAL A 354 -24.44 -52.59 3.28
CA VAL A 354 -24.02 -54.00 3.27
C VAL A 354 -25.02 -54.83 2.47
N GLU A 355 -26.31 -54.71 2.74
CA GLU A 355 -27.37 -55.42 2.01
C GLU A 355 -27.35 -55.13 0.51
N ARG A 356 -27.19 -53.86 0.10
CA ARG A 356 -27.07 -53.49 -1.32
C ARG A 356 -25.84 -54.10 -1.97
N ALA A 357 -24.68 -54.06 -1.30
CA ALA A 357 -23.45 -54.64 -1.83
C ALA A 357 -23.53 -56.17 -1.92
N VAL A 358 -24.01 -56.85 -0.87
CA VAL A 358 -24.25 -58.30 -0.84
C VAL A 358 -25.23 -58.72 -1.94
N ARG A 359 -26.33 -57.97 -2.14
CA ARG A 359 -27.29 -58.22 -3.23
C ARG A 359 -26.62 -58.12 -4.60
N LEU A 360 -25.90 -57.03 -4.87
CA LEU A 360 -25.23 -56.81 -6.16
C LEU A 360 -24.18 -57.89 -6.44
N ILE A 361 -23.33 -58.25 -5.45
CA ILE A 361 -22.36 -59.34 -5.59
C ILE A 361 -23.06 -60.67 -5.92
N THR A 362 -24.15 -60.97 -5.22
CA THR A 362 -24.90 -62.23 -5.40
C THR A 362 -25.54 -62.29 -6.79
N GLU A 363 -26.14 -61.19 -7.23
CA GLU A 363 -26.76 -61.10 -8.56
C GLU A 363 -25.72 -61.15 -9.68
N GLY A 364 -24.56 -60.50 -9.52
CA GLY A 364 -23.45 -60.63 -10.49
C GLY A 364 -22.97 -62.07 -10.66
N ILE A 365 -22.96 -62.86 -9.58
CA ILE A 365 -22.63 -64.30 -9.63
C ILE A 365 -23.73 -65.09 -10.35
N HIS A 366 -25.01 -64.79 -10.12
CA HIS A 366 -26.12 -65.39 -10.89
C HIS A 366 -26.07 -65.04 -12.39
N GLN A 367 -25.63 -63.83 -12.71
CA GLN A 367 -25.43 -63.34 -14.08
C GLN A 367 -24.17 -63.91 -14.76
N GLY A 368 -23.33 -64.66 -14.03
CA GLY A 368 -22.20 -65.43 -14.58
C GLY A 368 -20.81 -65.01 -14.14
N ALA A 369 -20.67 -64.00 -13.26
CA ALA A 369 -19.37 -63.54 -12.77
C ALA A 369 -18.67 -64.59 -11.89
N GLU A 370 -17.37 -64.79 -12.12
CA GLU A 370 -16.51 -65.67 -11.31
C GLU A 370 -16.11 -64.97 -10.00
N CYS A 371 -16.62 -65.43 -8.86
CA CYS A 371 -16.21 -64.92 -7.55
C CYS A 371 -14.84 -65.46 -7.13
N ALA A 372 -13.77 -64.84 -7.63
CA ALA A 372 -12.37 -65.20 -7.33
C ALA A 372 -11.94 -64.83 -5.90
N LEU A 373 -12.66 -63.91 -5.25
CA LEU A 373 -12.58 -63.63 -3.83
C LEU A 373 -13.94 -63.13 -3.32
N ASP A 374 -14.51 -63.79 -2.32
CA ASP A 374 -15.79 -63.43 -1.69
C ASP A 374 -15.57 -62.77 -0.33
N GLY A 375 -16.12 -61.56 -0.15
CA GLY A 375 -16.08 -60.82 1.11
C GLY A 375 -17.41 -60.79 1.88
N ARG A 376 -18.48 -61.43 1.39
CA ARG A 376 -19.85 -61.32 1.95
C ARG A 376 -20.01 -61.89 3.37
N GLY A 377 -19.11 -62.76 3.81
CA GLY A 377 -19.12 -63.39 5.14
C GLY A 377 -18.11 -62.81 6.14
N ALA A 378 -17.66 -61.56 5.97
CA ALA A 378 -16.70 -60.93 6.87
C ALA A 378 -17.31 -60.66 8.26
N VAL A 379 -16.60 -61.05 9.32
CA VAL A 379 -16.97 -60.79 10.73
C VAL A 379 -15.71 -60.40 11.49
N VAL A 380 -15.79 -59.34 12.29
CA VAL A 380 -14.68 -58.85 13.13
C VAL A 380 -14.94 -59.24 14.59
N PRO A 381 -14.06 -60.03 15.25
CA PRO A 381 -14.26 -60.46 16.63
C PRO A 381 -14.37 -59.30 17.62
N GLY A 382 -15.36 -59.36 18.52
CA GLY A 382 -15.70 -58.28 19.47
C GLY A 382 -16.51 -57.13 18.85
N HIS A 383 -16.78 -57.18 17.54
CA HIS A 383 -17.53 -56.19 16.77
C HIS A 383 -18.49 -56.90 15.80
N GLU A 384 -19.10 -58.01 16.22
CA GLU A 384 -19.88 -58.92 15.36
C GLU A 384 -21.08 -58.24 14.67
N ASN A 385 -21.61 -57.15 15.25
CA ASN A 385 -22.74 -56.39 14.71
C ASN A 385 -22.33 -55.31 13.68
N GLY A 386 -21.03 -55.08 13.44
CA GLY A 386 -20.54 -54.03 12.53
C GLY A 386 -20.93 -54.26 11.06
N ASN A 387 -20.93 -53.18 10.27
CA ASN A 387 -21.34 -53.17 8.86
C ASN A 387 -20.25 -53.75 7.94
N TRP A 388 -19.91 -55.02 8.12
CA TRP A 388 -18.75 -55.64 7.48
C TRP A 388 -18.99 -56.07 6.03
N LEU A 389 -18.04 -55.74 5.16
CA LEU A 389 -17.85 -56.41 3.88
C LEU A 389 -16.35 -56.54 3.60
N GLY A 390 -15.89 -57.75 3.29
CA GLY A 390 -14.50 -57.99 2.91
C GLY A 390 -14.18 -57.54 1.48
N PRO A 391 -12.89 -57.33 1.15
CA PRO A 391 -12.44 -57.17 -0.23
C PRO A 391 -13.00 -58.30 -1.11
N THR A 392 -13.75 -57.96 -2.14
CA THR A 392 -14.40 -58.90 -3.06
C THR A 392 -13.85 -58.67 -4.48
N LEU A 393 -13.57 -59.75 -5.21
CA LEU A 393 -13.09 -59.69 -6.60
C LEU A 393 -13.93 -60.60 -7.49
N LEU A 394 -14.59 -60.00 -8.48
CA LEU A 394 -15.42 -60.67 -9.47
C LEU A 394 -14.72 -60.62 -10.83
N ALA A 395 -14.38 -61.78 -11.40
CA ALA A 395 -13.80 -61.92 -12.72
C ALA A 395 -14.85 -62.32 -13.77
N ASN A 396 -14.47 -62.29 -15.05
CA ASN A 396 -15.33 -62.62 -16.19
C ASN A 396 -16.61 -61.76 -16.26
N VAL A 397 -16.52 -60.49 -15.81
CA VAL A 397 -17.66 -59.57 -15.79
C VAL A 397 -17.86 -58.92 -17.16
N THR A 398 -19.12 -58.84 -17.60
CA THR A 398 -19.52 -58.23 -18.88
C THR A 398 -20.36 -56.96 -18.67
N MET A 399 -20.55 -56.17 -19.73
CA MET A 399 -21.23 -54.85 -19.67
C MET A 399 -22.75 -54.93 -19.44
N ASP A 400 -23.34 -56.12 -19.60
CA ASP A 400 -24.74 -56.41 -19.33
C ASP A 400 -25.01 -56.88 -17.88
N MET A 401 -23.96 -57.03 -17.05
CA MET A 401 -24.11 -57.37 -15.63
C MET A 401 -24.35 -56.13 -14.74
N ASP A 402 -25.19 -56.26 -13.72
CA ASP A 402 -25.49 -55.17 -12.79
C ASP A 402 -24.30 -54.77 -11.91
N VAL A 403 -23.38 -55.71 -11.65
CA VAL A 403 -22.09 -55.40 -10.99
C VAL A 403 -21.17 -54.53 -11.85
N TRP A 404 -21.44 -54.36 -13.15
CA TRP A 404 -20.81 -53.34 -13.99
C TRP A 404 -21.69 -52.09 -14.14
N ARG A 405 -23.02 -52.25 -14.33
CA ARG A 405 -23.95 -51.12 -14.54
C ARG A 405 -24.11 -50.22 -13.31
N GLU A 406 -24.23 -50.78 -12.10
CA GLU A 406 -24.46 -50.01 -10.87
C GLU A 406 -23.17 -49.59 -10.16
N GLU A 407 -23.18 -48.40 -9.57
CA GLU A 407 -22.23 -47.99 -8.52
C GLU A 407 -22.49 -48.81 -7.24
N ILE A 408 -21.63 -49.80 -6.95
CA ILE A 408 -21.75 -50.69 -5.78
C ILE A 408 -21.40 -49.95 -4.48
N PHE A 409 -20.43 -49.04 -4.53
CA PHE A 409 -19.97 -48.19 -3.41
C PHE A 409 -19.49 -48.96 -2.15
N ALA A 410 -18.80 -50.07 -2.37
CA ALA A 410 -18.34 -51.02 -1.35
C ALA A 410 -16.97 -51.61 -1.78
N PRO A 411 -16.23 -52.40 -0.96
CA PRO A 411 -14.90 -52.91 -1.33
C PRO A 411 -14.97 -54.07 -2.34
N VAL A 412 -15.39 -53.76 -3.58
CA VAL A 412 -15.63 -54.72 -4.66
C VAL A 412 -14.91 -54.25 -5.93
N LEU A 413 -14.06 -55.11 -6.49
CA LEU A 413 -13.44 -54.90 -7.80
C LEU A 413 -14.05 -55.88 -8.81
N VAL A 414 -14.68 -55.35 -9.87
CA VAL A 414 -15.02 -56.16 -11.05
C VAL A 414 -13.88 -56.15 -12.06
N CYS A 415 -13.62 -57.28 -12.70
CA CYS A 415 -12.58 -57.46 -13.70
C CYS A 415 -13.21 -57.90 -15.02
N LEU A 416 -13.02 -57.07 -16.05
CA LEU A 416 -13.42 -57.31 -17.43
C LEU A 416 -12.18 -57.56 -18.28
N GLU A 417 -12.37 -58.14 -19.46
CA GLU A 417 -11.31 -58.40 -20.43
C GLU A 417 -11.56 -57.63 -21.73
N ALA A 418 -10.50 -57.37 -22.49
CA ALA A 418 -10.55 -56.75 -23.81
C ALA A 418 -9.40 -57.27 -24.70
N ASP A 419 -9.63 -57.39 -26.00
CA ASP A 419 -8.59 -57.81 -26.94
C ASP A 419 -7.60 -56.67 -27.28
N SER A 420 -8.01 -55.42 -27.12
CA SER A 420 -7.22 -54.24 -27.50
C SER A 420 -7.53 -53.02 -26.61
N LEU A 421 -6.67 -51.99 -26.72
CA LEU A 421 -6.91 -50.68 -26.09
C LEU A 421 -8.17 -50.00 -26.66
N ASP A 422 -8.49 -50.21 -27.94
CA ASP A 422 -9.70 -49.70 -28.59
C ASP A 422 -10.96 -50.30 -27.96
N VAL A 423 -11.02 -51.63 -27.80
CA VAL A 423 -12.14 -52.30 -27.10
C VAL A 423 -12.21 -51.88 -25.63
N ALA A 424 -11.07 -51.68 -24.98
CA ALA A 424 -11.05 -51.16 -23.61
C ALA A 424 -11.58 -49.71 -23.52
N LEU A 425 -11.27 -48.85 -24.50
CA LEU A 425 -11.84 -47.50 -24.62
C LEU A 425 -13.35 -47.54 -24.86
N GLU A 426 -13.85 -48.44 -25.71
CA GLU A 426 -15.29 -48.66 -25.91
C GLU A 426 -15.99 -49.12 -24.61
N ILE A 427 -15.38 -50.01 -23.83
CA ILE A 427 -15.91 -50.44 -22.51
C ILE A 427 -15.98 -49.27 -21.52
N VAL A 428 -14.97 -48.39 -21.46
CA VAL A 428 -15.02 -47.20 -20.59
C VAL A 428 -16.05 -46.18 -21.10
N ASN A 429 -16.05 -45.91 -22.41
CA ASN A 429 -16.91 -44.89 -23.02
C ASN A 429 -18.38 -45.30 -23.14
N SER A 430 -18.71 -46.60 -23.11
CA SER A 430 -20.11 -47.08 -23.10
C SER A 430 -20.80 -46.97 -21.74
N ASN A 431 -20.04 -46.81 -20.65
CA ASN A 431 -20.62 -46.60 -19.33
C ASN A 431 -21.36 -45.25 -19.24
N THR A 432 -22.37 -45.14 -18.37
CA THR A 432 -23.15 -43.90 -18.19
C THR A 432 -22.39 -42.83 -17.40
N HIS A 433 -21.58 -43.25 -16.43
CA HIS A 433 -20.76 -42.37 -15.60
C HIS A 433 -19.52 -41.86 -16.36
N GLY A 434 -18.86 -40.86 -15.81
CA GLY A 434 -17.72 -40.20 -16.46
C GLY A 434 -16.79 -39.47 -15.49
N ASN A 435 -16.71 -39.94 -14.24
CA ASN A 435 -16.00 -39.24 -13.18
C ASN A 435 -14.47 -39.31 -13.33
N GLY A 436 -13.87 -40.45 -12.97
CA GLY A 436 -12.44 -40.71 -13.08
C GLY A 436 -12.12 -42.03 -13.79
N THR A 437 -10.93 -42.12 -14.37
CA THR A 437 -10.43 -43.32 -15.05
C THR A 437 -8.91 -43.40 -14.99
N ALA A 438 -8.35 -44.59 -15.14
CA ALA A 438 -6.91 -44.80 -15.17
C ALA A 438 -6.47 -45.70 -16.34
N ILE A 439 -5.23 -45.53 -16.81
CA ILE A 439 -4.52 -46.49 -17.65
C ILE A 439 -3.17 -46.85 -17.03
N PHE A 440 -2.86 -48.14 -16.98
CA PHE A 440 -1.55 -48.67 -16.60
C PHE A 440 -0.83 -49.18 -17.85
N THR A 441 0.32 -48.58 -18.16
CA THR A 441 1.14 -48.88 -19.35
C THR A 441 2.52 -48.19 -19.25
N ARG A 442 3.50 -48.66 -20.01
CA ARG A 442 4.79 -47.98 -20.25
C ARG A 442 4.84 -47.31 -21.64
N SER A 443 3.89 -47.63 -22.52
CA SER A 443 3.79 -47.08 -23.87
C SER A 443 3.25 -45.65 -23.88
N GLY A 444 4.15 -44.69 -24.15
CA GLY A 444 3.79 -43.28 -24.35
C GLY A 444 2.69 -43.06 -25.41
N PRO A 445 2.73 -43.72 -26.58
CA PRO A 445 1.64 -43.64 -27.57
C PRO A 445 0.30 -44.18 -27.06
N ALA A 446 0.29 -45.28 -26.30
CA ALA A 446 -0.94 -45.83 -25.73
C ALA A 446 -1.53 -44.90 -24.64
N ALA A 447 -0.68 -44.38 -23.76
CA ALA A 447 -1.06 -43.38 -22.78
C ALA A 447 -1.61 -42.12 -23.44
N ARG A 448 -0.97 -41.62 -24.53
CA ARG A 448 -1.46 -40.46 -25.29
C ARG A 448 -2.79 -40.74 -25.96
N LYS A 449 -2.99 -41.90 -26.58
CA LYS A 449 -4.27 -42.31 -27.19
C LYS A 449 -5.39 -42.28 -26.14
N PHE A 450 -5.15 -42.93 -25.00
CA PHE A 450 -6.15 -43.05 -23.94
C PHE A 450 -6.60 -41.68 -23.38
N GLN A 451 -5.69 -40.74 -23.11
CA GLN A 451 -6.06 -39.39 -22.63
C GLN A 451 -6.74 -38.49 -23.68
N ASP A 452 -6.75 -38.88 -24.96
CA ASP A 452 -7.37 -38.13 -26.06
C ASP A 452 -8.79 -38.67 -26.35
N GLU A 453 -8.96 -39.99 -26.29
CA GLU A 453 -10.16 -40.70 -26.74
C GLU A 453 -11.10 -41.14 -25.60
N VAL A 454 -10.66 -41.09 -24.33
CA VAL A 454 -11.51 -41.48 -23.19
C VAL A 454 -12.46 -40.34 -22.78
N GLN A 455 -13.76 -40.64 -22.67
CA GLN A 455 -14.82 -39.68 -22.38
C GLN A 455 -15.02 -39.49 -20.86
N VAL A 456 -13.93 -39.32 -20.13
CA VAL A 456 -13.90 -39.24 -18.66
C VAL A 456 -13.01 -38.09 -18.23
N GLY A 457 -13.54 -37.16 -17.43
CA GLY A 457 -12.90 -35.85 -17.24
C GLY A 457 -11.76 -35.79 -16.23
N MET A 458 -11.45 -36.88 -15.52
CA MET A 458 -10.24 -37.01 -14.68
C MET A 458 -9.47 -38.29 -15.05
N VAL A 459 -8.37 -38.14 -15.78
CA VAL A 459 -7.59 -39.26 -16.35
C VAL A 459 -6.26 -39.45 -15.64
N GLY A 460 -5.98 -40.66 -15.16
CA GLY A 460 -4.72 -41.06 -14.53
C GLY A 460 -3.86 -41.94 -15.42
N ILE A 461 -2.62 -41.55 -15.69
CA ILE A 461 -1.62 -42.40 -16.37
C ILE A 461 -0.70 -42.99 -15.30
N ASN A 462 -0.80 -44.30 -15.08
CA ASN A 462 -0.23 -45.05 -13.95
C ASN A 462 -0.62 -44.54 -12.55
N VAL A 463 -1.69 -43.76 -12.44
CA VAL A 463 -2.25 -43.22 -11.19
C VAL A 463 -3.70 -43.71 -11.06
N PRO A 464 -4.07 -44.53 -10.05
CA PRO A 464 -5.41 -45.11 -9.96
C PRO A 464 -6.47 -44.11 -9.49
N ILE A 465 -6.08 -43.11 -8.70
CA ILE A 465 -6.98 -42.09 -8.14
C ILE A 465 -6.50 -40.72 -8.62
N PRO A 466 -6.85 -40.28 -9.84
CA PRO A 466 -6.42 -39.00 -10.40
C PRO A 466 -7.23 -37.82 -9.84
N VAL A 467 -7.37 -37.70 -8.52
CA VAL A 467 -8.07 -36.57 -7.88
C VAL A 467 -7.25 -35.30 -8.06
N PRO A 468 -7.75 -34.27 -8.77
CA PRO A 468 -6.98 -33.06 -9.04
C PRO A 468 -6.65 -32.30 -7.76
N LEU A 469 -5.44 -31.74 -7.67
CA LEU A 469 -5.06 -30.82 -6.59
C LEU A 469 -5.84 -29.49 -6.73
N PRO A 470 -6.09 -28.72 -5.65
CA PRO A 470 -7.04 -27.59 -5.69
C PRO A 470 -6.70 -26.38 -6.56
N PHE A 471 -5.54 -26.34 -7.21
CA PHE A 471 -5.25 -25.40 -8.30
C PHE A 471 -5.81 -25.85 -9.67
N PHE A 472 -6.36 -27.07 -9.71
CA PHE A 472 -7.33 -27.57 -10.69
C PHE A 472 -8.70 -27.77 -10.01
N SER A 473 -9.71 -28.19 -10.76
CA SER A 473 -11.08 -28.47 -10.27
C SER A 473 -11.42 -29.96 -10.45
N PHE A 474 -12.44 -30.46 -9.75
CA PHE A 474 -12.90 -31.86 -9.86
C PHE A 474 -13.79 -32.06 -11.09
N THR A 475 -13.18 -32.36 -12.23
CA THR A 475 -13.78 -32.37 -13.57
C THR A 475 -14.52 -33.66 -13.91
N GLY A 476 -15.52 -34.08 -13.12
CA GLY A 476 -16.38 -35.22 -13.48
C GLY A 476 -17.25 -34.93 -14.71
N TRP A 477 -17.43 -35.90 -15.60
CA TRP A 477 -18.19 -35.77 -16.86
C TRP A 477 -19.44 -36.68 -16.92
N ARG A 478 -20.28 -36.46 -17.93
CA ARG A 478 -21.42 -37.33 -18.35
C ARG A 478 -22.36 -37.61 -17.16
N GLY A 479 -22.74 -38.86 -16.90
CA GLY A 479 -23.63 -39.22 -15.79
C GLY A 479 -23.08 -38.94 -14.39
N SER A 480 -21.81 -38.52 -14.24
CA SER A 480 -21.21 -38.18 -12.95
C SER A 480 -21.26 -36.69 -12.60
N PHE A 481 -21.77 -35.82 -13.48
CA PHE A 481 -21.86 -34.39 -13.20
C PHE A 481 -23.01 -33.70 -13.93
N HIS A 482 -23.74 -32.83 -13.23
CA HIS A 482 -24.71 -31.91 -13.81
C HIS A 482 -24.38 -30.47 -13.40
N GLY A 483 -24.22 -29.61 -14.41
CA GLY A 483 -23.73 -28.24 -14.33
C GLY A 483 -22.74 -27.94 -15.46
N ASP A 484 -22.16 -26.74 -15.44
CA ASP A 484 -21.11 -26.25 -16.37
C ASP A 484 -19.78 -25.94 -15.64
N LEU A 485 -19.87 -25.53 -14.37
CA LEU A 485 -18.73 -25.17 -13.52
C LEU A 485 -18.54 -26.21 -12.41
N HIS A 486 -17.35 -26.83 -12.38
CA HIS A 486 -17.00 -27.94 -11.49
C HIS A 486 -16.55 -27.52 -10.08
N MET A 487 -16.57 -28.48 -9.14
CA MET A 487 -16.16 -28.27 -7.74
C MET A 487 -14.70 -27.82 -7.57
N TYR A 488 -14.51 -26.93 -6.60
CA TYR A 488 -13.27 -26.30 -6.14
C TYR A 488 -12.38 -25.71 -7.26
N GLY A 489 -11.20 -25.20 -6.89
CA GLY A 489 -10.27 -24.56 -7.82
C GLY A 489 -10.88 -23.38 -8.58
N LYS A 490 -10.43 -23.18 -9.81
CA LYS A 490 -10.90 -22.07 -10.64
C LYS A 490 -12.37 -22.20 -11.05
N ALA A 491 -12.82 -23.39 -11.46
CA ALA A 491 -14.22 -23.58 -11.84
C ALA A 491 -15.18 -23.38 -10.64
N GLY A 492 -14.78 -23.81 -9.43
CA GLY A 492 -15.55 -23.58 -8.22
C GLY A 492 -15.58 -22.12 -7.79
N LEU A 493 -14.48 -21.37 -8.01
CA LEU A 493 -14.45 -19.92 -7.78
C LEU A 493 -15.40 -19.20 -8.76
N ASP A 494 -15.40 -19.62 -10.02
CA ASP A 494 -16.32 -19.14 -11.03
C ASP A 494 -17.77 -19.48 -10.67
N PHE A 495 -18.05 -20.69 -10.15
CA PHE A 495 -19.37 -21.07 -9.65
C PHE A 495 -19.82 -20.20 -8.46
N TYR A 496 -18.91 -19.79 -7.58
CA TYR A 496 -19.22 -18.89 -6.45
C TYR A 496 -19.10 -17.39 -6.78
N THR A 497 -18.89 -17.01 -8.04
CA THR A 497 -18.81 -15.59 -8.46
C THR A 497 -19.60 -15.31 -9.73
N GLN A 498 -19.75 -14.02 -10.06
CA GLN A 498 -20.23 -13.58 -11.37
C GLN A 498 -19.33 -12.45 -11.87
N PRO A 499 -18.98 -12.40 -13.16
CA PRO A 499 -18.33 -11.24 -13.73
C PRO A 499 -19.31 -10.05 -13.72
N LYS A 500 -18.77 -8.86 -13.46
CA LYS A 500 -19.39 -7.59 -13.83
C LYS A 500 -18.44 -6.89 -14.77
N THR A 501 -18.88 -6.66 -16.00
CA THR A 501 -18.19 -5.82 -16.97
C THR A 501 -18.66 -4.38 -16.80
N VAL A 502 -17.72 -3.44 -16.85
CA VAL A 502 -17.97 -2.00 -16.82
C VAL A 502 -17.21 -1.39 -17.99
N THR A 503 -17.92 -0.64 -18.83
CA THR A 503 -17.33 0.22 -19.86
C THR A 503 -17.43 1.66 -19.35
N THR A 504 -16.29 2.31 -19.12
CA THR A 504 -16.22 3.72 -18.69
C THR A 504 -15.94 4.62 -19.88
N ASN A 505 -16.62 5.77 -19.92
CA ASN A 505 -16.50 6.78 -20.96
C ASN A 505 -16.61 8.15 -20.30
N TRP A 506 -15.47 8.77 -20.00
CA TRP A 506 -15.40 10.06 -19.32
C TRP A 506 -15.27 11.16 -20.38
N ARG A 507 -16.42 11.63 -20.87
CA ARG A 507 -16.52 12.78 -21.77
C ARG A 507 -17.02 13.98 -20.99
N ASP A 508 -16.42 15.13 -21.22
CA ASP A 508 -16.95 16.41 -20.74
C ASP A 508 -18.23 16.73 -21.51
N LEU A 509 -19.38 16.40 -20.90
CA LEU A 509 -20.70 16.62 -21.50
C LEU A 509 -21.10 18.10 -21.50
N ASP A 510 -20.52 18.91 -20.61
CA ASP A 510 -20.77 20.36 -20.55
C ASP A 510 -20.31 21.10 -21.80
N ASP A 511 -19.20 20.69 -22.44
CA ASP A 511 -18.71 21.25 -23.70
C ASP A 511 -19.61 20.90 -24.91
N GLN A 512 -20.56 19.98 -24.75
CA GLN A 512 -21.59 19.64 -25.76
C GLN A 512 -22.95 20.30 -25.44
N ALA A 513 -23.19 20.69 -24.19
CA ALA A 513 -24.49 21.15 -23.69
C ALA A 513 -24.70 22.67 -23.83
N GLY A 514 -24.37 23.23 -25.00
CA GLY A 514 -24.54 24.65 -25.35
C GLY A 514 -26.01 25.12 -25.50
N ASN A 515 -26.93 24.54 -24.73
CA ASN A 515 -28.38 24.75 -24.84
C ASN A 515 -29.10 24.51 -23.49
N ARG A 516 -28.50 24.97 -22.37
CA ARG A 516 -29.18 25.03 -21.06
C ARG A 516 -30.34 26.03 -21.14
N THR A 517 -31.51 25.68 -20.58
CA THR A 517 -32.69 26.56 -20.58
C THR A 517 -32.69 27.46 -19.33
N PRO A 518 -32.85 28.79 -19.45
CA PRO A 518 -32.67 29.73 -18.32
C PRO A 518 -33.55 29.47 -17.08
N GLU A 519 -34.70 28.82 -17.28
CA GLU A 519 -35.65 28.48 -16.21
C GLU A 519 -35.16 27.34 -15.29
N LEU A 520 -34.20 26.53 -15.75
CA LEU A 520 -33.58 25.47 -14.95
C LEU A 520 -32.38 25.98 -14.15
N ASP A 521 -31.50 26.79 -14.77
CA ASP A 521 -30.35 27.39 -14.07
C ASP A 521 -30.84 28.22 -12.86
N ALA A 522 -31.89 29.03 -13.04
CA ALA A 522 -32.51 29.82 -11.97
C ALA A 522 -33.20 29.02 -10.85
N LEU A 523 -33.48 27.72 -11.06
CA LEU A 523 -34.05 26.85 -10.02
C LEU A 523 -32.95 26.12 -9.23
N PHE A 524 -31.82 25.80 -9.87
CA PHE A 524 -30.65 25.20 -9.23
C PHE A 524 -29.84 26.23 -8.42
N GLU A 525 -29.68 27.47 -8.90
CA GLU A 525 -29.04 28.57 -8.14
C GLU A 525 -29.68 28.80 -6.76
N VAL A 526 -30.98 28.54 -6.61
CA VAL A 526 -31.74 28.76 -5.37
C VAL A 526 -31.68 27.56 -4.41
N LEU A 527 -31.26 26.38 -4.88
CA LEU A 527 -31.33 25.13 -4.12
C LEU A 527 -29.96 24.53 -3.74
N GLU A 528 -28.89 24.81 -4.49
CA GLU A 528 -27.58 24.19 -4.21
C GLU A 528 -26.70 24.97 -3.23
N ASP A 529 -26.88 26.28 -3.01
CA ASP A 529 -26.01 27.04 -2.09
C ASP A 529 -26.66 28.17 -1.27
N PRO A 530 -26.91 27.94 0.04
CA PRO A 530 -27.23 29.00 1.00
C PRO A 530 -26.01 29.67 1.69
N LEU A 531 -24.77 29.16 1.55
CA LEU A 531 -23.64 29.47 2.46
C LEU A 531 -22.21 29.56 1.87
N GLY A 532 -21.97 29.33 0.58
CA GLY A 532 -20.70 29.64 -0.10
C GLY A 532 -19.60 28.57 -0.04
N HIS A 533 -19.92 27.30 0.24
CA HIS A 533 -18.91 26.25 0.46
C HIS A 533 -18.63 25.39 -0.79
N ASN A 534 -17.71 25.92 -1.61
CA ASN A 534 -17.22 25.30 -2.84
C ASN A 534 -16.59 23.90 -2.61
N THR A 535 -16.87 22.94 -3.49
CA THR A 535 -16.43 21.53 -3.36
C THR A 535 -14.99 21.30 -3.85
N LYS A 536 -14.38 20.21 -3.38
CA LYS A 536 -12.97 19.88 -3.60
C LYS A 536 -12.79 18.85 -4.71
N ASP A 537 -12.28 19.27 -5.85
CA ASP A 537 -11.01 18.75 -6.40
C ASP A 537 -10.48 19.72 -7.50
N GLU A 538 -9.27 19.47 -8.01
CA GLU A 538 -8.49 20.48 -8.73
C GLU A 538 -8.93 20.70 -10.19
N ASP A 539 -9.58 21.84 -10.47
CA ASP A 539 -9.19 22.66 -11.64
C ASP A 539 -9.47 24.17 -11.40
N HIS A 540 -8.76 25.03 -12.13
CA HIS A 540 -8.54 26.41 -11.71
C HIS A 540 -9.67 27.40 -12.04
N LYS A 541 -10.15 28.11 -11.01
CA LYS A 541 -10.99 29.32 -11.12
C LYS A 541 -10.38 30.28 -12.15
N ARG A 542 -11.13 30.61 -13.21
CA ARG A 542 -10.70 31.59 -14.22
C ARG A 542 -10.66 33.00 -13.59
N LEU A 543 -9.73 33.86 -14.03
CA LEU A 543 -9.61 35.23 -13.48
C LEU A 543 -10.60 36.22 -14.11
N TRP A 544 -11.13 35.88 -15.29
CA TRP A 544 -12.03 36.75 -16.03
C TRP A 544 -13.35 36.01 -16.38
N PRO A 545 -14.53 36.60 -16.09
CA PRO A 545 -14.73 37.84 -15.32
C PRO A 545 -14.25 37.72 -13.86
N LEU A 546 -13.96 38.86 -13.22
CA LEU A 546 -13.64 38.91 -11.79
C LEU A 546 -14.93 38.76 -10.97
N ASN A 547 -15.00 37.78 -10.07
CA ASN A 547 -16.13 37.64 -9.17
C ASN A 547 -15.96 38.59 -7.96
N TRP A 548 -17.07 38.87 -7.26
CA TRP A 548 -17.05 39.72 -6.05
C TRP A 548 -16.03 39.26 -5.01
N SER A 549 -15.85 37.93 -4.87
CA SER A 549 -14.90 37.32 -3.95
C SER A 549 -13.43 37.60 -4.32
N ASP A 550 -13.10 37.69 -5.62
CA ASP A 550 -11.78 38.11 -6.10
C ASP A 550 -11.50 39.58 -5.81
N VAL A 551 -12.49 40.44 -6.09
CA VAL A 551 -12.40 41.88 -5.80
C VAL A 551 -12.21 42.13 -4.31
N ALA A 552 -13.00 41.48 -3.46
CA ALA A 552 -12.87 41.55 -2.00
C ALA A 552 -11.52 41.01 -1.51
N GLY A 553 -11.07 39.86 -2.02
CA GLY A 553 -9.80 39.23 -1.67
C GLY A 553 -8.60 40.11 -1.96
N PHE A 554 -8.49 40.65 -3.19
CA PHE A 554 -7.37 41.53 -3.54
C PHE A 554 -7.44 42.93 -2.89
N LEU A 555 -8.64 43.45 -2.59
CA LEU A 555 -8.82 44.70 -1.85
C LEU A 555 -8.40 44.55 -0.38
N ILE A 556 -8.78 43.46 0.29
CA ILE A 556 -8.37 43.19 1.68
C ILE A 556 -6.87 42.88 1.76
N ALA A 557 -6.31 42.15 0.77
CA ALA A 557 -4.87 41.98 0.64
C ALA A 557 -4.13 43.32 0.49
N THR A 558 -4.67 44.27 -0.30
CA THR A 558 -4.14 45.63 -0.45
C THR A 558 -4.07 46.38 0.89
N VAL A 559 -5.13 46.31 1.70
CA VAL A 559 -5.18 46.93 3.05
C VAL A 559 -4.20 46.26 4.01
N GLY A 560 -4.07 44.94 3.98
CA GLY A 560 -3.06 44.21 4.77
C GLY A 560 -1.63 44.62 4.42
N LEU A 561 -1.32 44.75 3.13
CA LEU A 561 -0.03 45.23 2.63
C LEU A 561 0.25 46.69 3.01
N PHE A 562 -0.77 47.57 2.99
CA PHE A 562 -0.62 48.97 3.43
C PHE A 562 -0.10 49.07 4.86
N ILE A 563 -0.63 48.25 5.77
CA ILE A 563 -0.25 48.21 7.19
C ILE A 563 1.11 47.53 7.36
N ALA A 564 1.33 46.39 6.69
CA ALA A 564 2.56 45.61 6.80
C ALA A 564 3.80 46.34 6.27
N ALA A 565 3.66 47.15 5.22
CA ALA A 565 4.77 47.88 4.57
C ALA A 565 5.58 48.74 5.56
N GLY A 566 4.90 49.42 6.49
CA GLY A 566 5.52 50.26 7.51
C GLY A 566 6.29 49.50 8.59
N GLY A 567 6.02 48.21 8.78
CA GLY A 567 6.64 47.37 9.81
C GLY A 567 7.83 46.53 9.35
N GLY A 568 8.13 46.46 8.05
CA GLY A 568 9.19 45.59 7.51
C GLY A 568 8.88 44.08 7.63
N LEU A 569 7.65 43.73 8.03
CA LEU A 569 7.13 42.37 8.09
C LEU A 569 6.41 42.09 6.76
N GLY A 570 6.67 40.93 6.15
CA GLY A 570 6.29 40.66 4.76
C GLY A 570 4.80 40.53 4.43
N GLY A 571 3.86 40.88 5.32
CA GLY A 571 2.40 40.80 5.07
C GLY A 571 1.81 39.38 4.93
N GLY A 572 2.62 38.34 4.72
CA GLY A 572 2.18 36.99 4.41
C GLY A 572 1.24 36.33 5.43
N GLY A 573 1.36 36.68 6.71
CA GLY A 573 0.45 36.23 7.77
C GLY A 573 -1.00 36.76 7.64
N ILE A 574 -1.25 37.69 6.72
CA ILE A 574 -2.58 38.21 6.37
C ILE A 574 -3.00 37.71 4.98
N LEU A 575 -2.05 37.59 4.04
CA LEU A 575 -2.31 37.17 2.65
C LEU A 575 -2.81 35.72 2.54
N VAL A 576 -2.15 34.77 3.19
CA VAL A 576 -2.58 33.35 3.15
C VAL A 576 -4.02 33.15 3.67
N PRO A 577 -4.44 33.68 4.84
CA PRO A 577 -5.84 33.58 5.29
C PRO A 577 -6.84 34.18 4.30
N VAL A 578 -6.50 35.35 3.73
CA VAL A 578 -7.34 36.06 2.76
C VAL A 578 -7.50 35.27 1.47
N TYR A 579 -6.43 34.62 0.99
CA TYR A 579 -6.48 33.79 -0.23
C TYR A 579 -7.13 32.42 -0.02
N ILE A 580 -7.15 31.89 1.20
CA ILE A 580 -7.98 30.72 1.53
C ILE A 580 -9.46 31.10 1.50
N LEU A 581 -9.90 32.03 2.36
CA LEU A 581 -11.34 32.36 2.48
C LEU A 581 -11.95 33.03 1.24
N LEU A 582 -11.31 34.07 0.70
CA LEU A 582 -11.95 34.93 -0.29
C LEU A 582 -11.64 34.55 -1.73
N LEU A 583 -10.58 33.79 -1.99
CA LEU A 583 -10.32 33.23 -3.31
C LEU A 583 -10.71 31.74 -3.42
N GLY A 584 -10.95 31.06 -2.29
CA GLY A 584 -11.31 29.64 -2.24
C GLY A 584 -10.13 28.70 -2.49
N TYR A 585 -8.88 29.17 -2.37
CA TYR A 585 -7.71 28.38 -2.70
C TYR A 585 -7.26 27.48 -1.53
N SER A 586 -6.81 26.27 -1.85
CA SER A 586 -6.17 25.38 -0.87
C SER A 586 -4.92 26.05 -0.27
N THR A 587 -4.56 25.66 0.96
CA THR A 587 -3.46 26.30 1.73
C THR A 587 -2.14 26.37 0.95
N ASN A 588 -1.85 25.37 0.11
CA ASN A 588 -0.61 25.32 -0.68
C ASN A 588 -0.63 26.37 -1.82
N ILE A 589 -1.76 26.54 -2.52
CA ILE A 589 -1.92 27.57 -3.57
C ILE A 589 -1.95 28.97 -2.93
N ALA A 590 -2.61 29.12 -1.78
CA ALA A 590 -2.64 30.38 -1.02
C ALA A 590 -1.25 30.81 -0.50
N VAL A 591 -0.42 29.87 -0.04
CA VAL A 591 0.99 30.09 0.33
C VAL A 591 1.84 30.52 -0.88
N ALA A 592 1.61 29.91 -2.04
CA ALA A 592 2.30 30.27 -3.27
C ALA A 592 1.93 31.69 -3.76
N LEU A 593 0.63 32.00 -3.82
CA LEU A 593 0.12 33.34 -4.16
C LEU A 593 0.62 34.41 -3.18
N SER A 594 0.62 34.12 -1.87
CA SER A 594 1.22 34.99 -0.85
C SER A 594 2.67 35.32 -1.21
N ASN A 595 3.53 34.32 -1.42
CA ASN A 595 4.93 34.56 -1.79
C ASN A 595 5.08 35.43 -3.04
N ILE A 596 4.26 35.23 -4.08
CA ILE A 596 4.28 36.02 -5.32
C ILE A 596 3.91 37.50 -5.06
N THR A 597 2.89 37.76 -4.24
CA THR A 597 2.54 39.11 -3.78
C THR A 597 3.66 39.75 -2.95
N ILE A 598 4.33 38.98 -2.10
CA ILE A 598 5.46 39.44 -1.29
C ILE A 598 6.66 39.84 -2.16
N VAL A 599 6.92 39.12 -3.26
CA VAL A 599 7.94 39.51 -4.25
C VAL A 599 7.59 40.87 -4.87
N GLY A 600 6.34 41.07 -5.31
CA GLY A 600 5.89 42.38 -5.80
C GLY A 600 6.11 43.51 -4.81
N GLY A 601 5.70 43.32 -3.55
CA GLY A 601 5.86 44.34 -2.51
C GLY A 601 7.31 44.62 -2.11
N SER A 602 8.15 43.59 -2.03
CA SER A 602 9.57 43.73 -1.69
C SER A 602 10.39 44.39 -2.81
N VAL A 603 10.02 44.25 -4.09
CA VAL A 603 10.58 45.07 -5.19
C VAL A 603 10.32 46.56 -4.95
N ALA A 604 9.09 46.95 -4.59
CA ALA A 604 8.78 48.36 -4.28
C ALA A 604 9.56 48.87 -3.06
N ASN A 605 9.61 48.08 -1.98
CA ASN A 605 10.35 48.44 -0.77
C ASN A 605 11.87 48.56 -1.01
N PHE A 606 12.47 47.67 -1.82
CA PHE A 606 13.87 47.79 -2.23
C PHE A 606 14.12 49.07 -3.04
N ALA A 607 13.28 49.37 -4.04
CA ALA A 607 13.41 50.56 -4.87
C ALA A 607 13.29 51.89 -4.08
N ILE A 608 12.54 51.88 -2.97
CA ILE A 608 12.42 53.00 -2.02
C ILE A 608 13.64 53.06 -1.09
N ASN A 609 14.04 51.93 -0.47
CA ASN A 609 15.06 51.92 0.58
C ASN A 609 16.50 52.01 0.04
N ALA A 610 16.78 51.49 -1.15
CA ALA A 610 18.10 51.60 -1.80
C ALA A 610 18.49 53.04 -2.21
N ARG A 611 17.57 54.00 -2.03
CA ARG A 611 17.79 55.44 -2.24
C ARG A 611 18.05 56.21 -0.93
N LYS A 612 17.91 55.57 0.23
CA LYS A 612 18.07 56.20 1.56
C LYS A 612 19.50 56.04 2.09
N ARG A 613 19.94 57.01 2.88
CA ARG A 613 21.16 56.94 3.71
C ARG A 613 20.77 56.96 5.19
N HIS A 614 21.70 56.53 6.03
CA HIS A 614 21.55 56.59 7.49
C HIS A 614 21.51 58.05 7.97
N HIS A 615 20.70 58.36 9.00
CA HIS A 615 20.49 59.76 9.43
C HIS A 615 21.69 60.39 10.14
N PHE A 616 22.55 59.57 10.77
CA PHE A 616 23.68 60.04 11.59
C PHE A 616 25.06 59.72 10.99
N LEU A 617 25.14 58.88 9.95
CA LEU A 617 26.39 58.31 9.41
C LEU A 617 26.34 58.32 7.87
N ASP A 618 27.43 58.60 7.16
CA ASP A 618 27.40 58.69 5.69
C ASP A 618 27.46 57.32 4.97
N ARG A 619 26.61 56.38 5.39
CA ARG A 619 26.46 55.04 4.80
C ARG A 619 25.06 54.79 4.22
N PRO A 620 24.89 53.84 3.27
CA PRO A 620 23.57 53.39 2.83
C PRO A 620 22.69 52.92 4.01
N LEU A 621 21.37 53.00 3.87
CA LEU A 621 20.44 52.49 4.91
C LEU A 621 20.31 50.96 4.90
N ILE A 622 20.65 50.31 3.79
CA ILE A 622 20.66 48.84 3.67
C ILE A 622 22.08 48.35 3.99
N ASP A 623 22.20 47.44 4.94
CA ASP A 623 23.45 46.74 5.22
C ASP A 623 23.62 45.54 4.28
N TRP A 624 24.69 45.55 3.49
CA TRP A 624 24.94 44.53 2.47
C TRP A 624 25.77 43.34 2.98
N ASP A 625 26.43 43.47 4.12
CA ASP A 625 27.23 42.39 4.71
C ASP A 625 26.34 41.48 5.58
N LEU A 626 25.36 42.05 6.30
CA LEU A 626 24.24 41.31 6.88
C LEU A 626 23.49 40.50 5.81
N ILE A 627 23.21 41.09 4.64
CA ILE A 627 22.58 40.37 3.52
C ILE A 627 23.46 39.22 3.04
N LEU A 628 24.75 39.46 2.77
CA LEU A 628 25.65 38.41 2.27
C LEU A 628 25.85 37.24 3.25
N VAL A 629 25.78 37.48 4.56
CA VAL A 629 25.87 36.42 5.58
C VAL A 629 24.56 35.63 5.68
N MET A 630 23.43 36.33 5.83
CA MET A 630 22.17 35.74 6.26
C MET A 630 21.30 35.24 5.09
N GLU A 631 21.37 35.90 3.93
CA GLU A 631 20.48 35.60 2.80
C GLU A 631 20.76 34.26 2.13
N PRO A 632 22.01 33.85 1.82
CA PRO A 632 22.28 32.57 1.16
C PRO A 632 21.70 31.37 1.91
N ALA A 633 21.87 31.36 3.24
CA ALA A 633 21.34 30.33 4.12
C ALA A 633 19.81 30.35 4.19
N THR A 634 19.18 31.53 4.09
CA THR A 634 17.72 31.65 4.03
C THR A 634 17.16 31.14 2.71
N ILE A 635 17.78 31.47 1.58
CA ILE A 635 17.35 31.01 0.25
C ILE A 635 17.29 29.48 0.22
N MET A 636 18.33 28.80 0.71
CA MET A 636 18.34 27.34 0.86
C MET A 636 17.16 26.83 1.70
N GLY A 637 16.91 27.46 2.85
CA GLY A 637 15.76 27.14 3.69
C GLY A 637 14.43 27.34 2.96
N ALA A 638 14.27 28.43 2.20
CA ALA A 638 13.03 28.75 1.48
C ALA A 638 12.70 27.73 0.39
N LEU A 639 13.72 27.23 -0.33
CA LEU A 639 13.57 26.12 -1.27
C LEU A 639 13.05 24.88 -0.54
N VAL A 640 13.73 24.44 0.53
CA VAL A 640 13.33 23.28 1.35
C VAL A 640 11.90 23.44 1.89
N GLY A 641 11.54 24.64 2.35
CA GLY A 641 10.19 24.98 2.80
C GLY A 641 9.14 24.82 1.70
N GLY A 642 9.43 25.24 0.46
CA GLY A 642 8.54 25.04 -0.69
C GLY A 642 8.31 23.57 -1.02
N TYR A 643 9.37 22.75 -1.02
CA TYR A 643 9.24 21.28 -1.17
C TYR A 643 8.45 20.66 -0.01
N MET A 644 8.66 21.12 1.23
CA MET A 644 7.91 20.65 2.39
C MET A 644 6.41 21.01 2.30
N ASN A 645 6.06 22.20 1.80
CA ASN A 645 4.67 22.58 1.56
C ASN A 645 4.00 21.63 0.55
N ARG A 646 4.63 21.42 -0.63
CA ARG A 646 4.08 20.54 -1.69
C ARG A 646 3.95 19.07 -1.25
N ALA A 647 4.82 18.59 -0.36
CA ALA A 647 4.81 17.22 0.12
C ALA A 647 3.87 16.98 1.32
N SER A 648 3.56 18.00 2.12
CA SER A 648 2.81 17.84 3.37
C SER A 648 1.28 17.79 3.13
N PRO A 649 0.52 17.02 3.93
CA PRO A 649 -0.95 17.10 3.91
C PRO A 649 -1.45 18.50 4.28
N ASN A 650 -2.50 18.97 3.62
CA ASN A 650 -3.06 20.31 3.85
C ASN A 650 -3.39 20.57 5.32
N TRP A 651 -4.07 19.65 6.01
CA TRP A 651 -4.43 19.80 7.42
C TRP A 651 -3.20 20.13 8.31
N LEU A 652 -2.05 19.53 8.01
CA LEU A 652 -0.80 19.74 8.74
C LEU A 652 -0.18 21.10 8.43
N THR A 653 -0.20 21.54 7.17
CA THR A 653 0.31 22.87 6.81
C THR A 653 -0.57 23.99 7.39
N THR A 654 -1.89 23.84 7.36
CA THR A 654 -2.84 24.81 7.96
C THR A 654 -2.73 24.84 9.49
N MET A 655 -2.61 23.68 10.16
CA MET A 655 -2.41 23.60 11.62
C MET A 655 -1.11 24.29 12.08
N VAL A 656 0.02 24.01 11.43
CA VAL A 656 1.31 24.62 11.82
C VAL A 656 1.32 26.12 11.50
N LEU A 657 0.68 26.54 10.40
CA LEU A 657 0.45 27.96 10.09
C LEU A 657 -0.39 28.66 11.17
N ALA A 658 -1.45 28.02 11.68
CA ALA A 658 -2.29 28.57 12.76
C ALA A 658 -1.46 28.85 14.03
N VAL A 659 -0.69 27.86 14.48
CA VAL A 659 0.18 27.96 15.66
C VAL A 659 1.27 29.04 15.46
N LEU A 660 1.91 29.06 14.29
CA LEU A 660 2.91 30.06 13.94
C LEU A 660 2.32 31.48 14.01
N LEU A 661 1.18 31.73 13.37
CA LEU A 661 0.55 33.04 13.38
C LEU A 661 0.05 33.46 14.76
N ALA A 662 -0.42 32.51 15.59
CA ALA A 662 -0.79 32.79 16.97
C ALA A 662 0.42 33.26 17.80
N VAL A 663 1.55 32.54 17.73
CA VAL A 663 2.80 32.90 18.43
C VAL A 663 3.35 34.25 17.94
N LEU A 664 3.26 34.53 16.63
CA LEU A 664 3.69 35.80 16.05
C LEU A 664 2.80 36.96 16.48
N THR A 665 1.47 36.77 16.44
CA THR A 665 0.50 37.79 16.88
C THR A 665 0.69 38.11 18.36
N TRP A 666 0.93 37.09 19.21
CA TRP A 666 1.29 37.28 20.61
C TRP A 666 2.58 38.10 20.78
N LYS A 667 3.67 37.73 20.09
CA LYS A 667 4.93 38.50 20.15
C LYS A 667 4.79 39.93 19.65
N LEU A 668 3.97 40.19 18.63
CA LEU A 668 3.64 41.55 18.18
C LEU A 668 2.78 42.29 19.22
N ALA A 669 1.79 41.65 19.83
CA ALA A 669 0.92 42.26 20.84
C ALA A 669 1.71 42.72 22.08
N VAL A 670 2.60 41.87 22.60
CA VAL A 670 3.52 42.23 23.69
C VAL A 670 4.41 43.42 23.31
N ARG A 671 4.99 43.43 22.10
CA ARG A 671 5.77 44.58 21.60
C ARG A 671 4.92 45.84 21.42
N ALA A 672 3.66 45.72 21.00
CA ALA A 672 2.74 46.84 20.84
C ALA A 672 2.41 47.50 22.19
N ILE A 673 2.14 46.70 23.23
CA ILE A 673 1.86 47.17 24.59
C ILE A 673 3.08 47.91 25.17
N ILE A 674 4.27 47.31 25.10
CA ILE A 674 5.51 47.92 25.61
C ILE A 674 5.84 49.23 24.85
N THR A 675 5.62 49.27 23.54
CA THR A 675 5.82 50.49 22.73
C THR A 675 4.79 51.57 23.08
N TRP A 676 3.52 51.19 23.28
CA TRP A 676 2.46 52.11 23.70
C TRP A 676 2.70 52.70 25.10
N GLN A 677 3.20 51.89 26.04
CA GLN A 677 3.61 52.33 27.38
C GLN A 677 4.74 53.37 27.27
N ARG A 678 5.87 53.04 26.65
CA ARG A 678 7.00 53.98 26.47
C ARG A 678 6.61 55.27 25.74
N GLU A 679 5.80 55.20 24.68
CA GLU A 679 5.29 56.39 23.99
C GLU A 679 4.32 57.22 24.86
N SER A 680 3.60 56.59 25.78
CA SER A 680 2.71 57.29 26.72
C SER A 680 3.49 57.90 27.89
N ASP A 681 4.49 57.21 28.43
CA ASP A 681 5.36 57.70 29.49
C ASP A 681 6.25 58.86 29.00
N ALA A 682 6.80 58.77 27.79
CA ALA A 682 7.53 59.88 27.17
C ALA A 682 6.64 61.12 26.94
N LEU A 683 5.39 60.93 26.52
CA LEU A 683 4.42 62.02 26.36
C LEU A 683 3.89 62.55 27.72
N ALA A 684 3.85 61.73 28.76
CA ALA A 684 3.53 62.15 30.12
C ALA A 684 4.68 62.95 30.74
N ALA A 685 5.93 62.51 30.57
CA ALA A 685 7.11 63.25 31.00
C ALA A 685 7.27 64.58 30.26
N ALA A 686 7.01 64.62 28.94
CA ALA A 686 7.01 65.85 28.16
C ALA A 686 5.96 66.86 28.65
N ARG A 687 4.79 66.39 29.09
CA ARG A 687 3.77 67.22 29.74
C ARG A 687 4.19 67.68 31.14
N ALA A 688 4.64 66.76 32.01
CA ALA A 688 5.14 67.11 33.34
C ALA A 688 6.31 68.13 33.30
N ALA A 689 7.15 68.09 32.26
CA ALA A 689 8.19 69.08 32.01
C ALA A 689 7.65 70.44 31.50
N GLN A 690 6.52 70.48 30.80
CA GLN A 690 5.82 71.72 30.42
C GLN A 690 5.01 72.30 31.59
N ASP A 691 4.42 71.44 32.43
CA ASP A 691 3.60 71.78 33.59
C ASP A 691 4.44 72.10 34.85
N GLY A 692 5.78 72.04 34.76
CA GLY A 692 6.71 72.47 35.81
C GLY A 692 6.96 71.48 36.95
N ALA A 693 6.74 70.19 36.74
CA ALA A 693 6.87 69.11 37.74
C ALA A 693 8.07 68.17 37.47
N PRO A 694 9.33 68.60 37.72
CA PRO A 694 10.52 67.83 37.35
C PRO A 694 10.65 66.49 38.09
N ASP A 695 10.23 66.44 39.36
CA ASP A 695 10.30 65.25 40.21
C ASP A 695 9.41 64.11 39.70
N LEU A 696 8.34 64.45 38.96
CA LEU A 696 7.47 63.49 38.29
C LEU A 696 8.02 63.11 36.89
N ALA A 697 8.68 64.04 36.21
CA ALA A 697 9.19 63.86 34.86
C ALA A 697 10.40 62.90 34.80
N GLN A 698 11.32 62.96 35.77
CA GLN A 698 12.51 62.09 35.80
C GLN A 698 12.20 60.59 35.84
N PRO A 699 11.37 60.05 36.76
CA PRO A 699 11.06 58.61 36.77
C PRO A 699 10.26 58.17 35.53
N LEU A 700 9.42 59.03 34.95
CA LEU A 700 8.71 58.73 33.70
C LEU A 700 9.65 58.66 32.50
N LEU A 701 10.65 59.55 32.42
CA LEU A 701 11.74 59.45 31.44
C LEU A 701 12.58 58.19 31.64
N ALA A 702 12.93 57.85 32.88
CA ALA A 702 13.67 56.62 33.18
C ALA A 702 12.90 55.37 32.71
N ASN A 703 11.59 55.29 32.97
CA ASN A 703 10.73 54.20 32.48
C ASN A 703 10.63 54.16 30.96
N ALA A 704 10.51 55.32 30.30
CA ALA A 704 10.47 55.40 28.83
C ALA A 704 11.78 54.90 28.17
N HIS A 705 12.91 55.05 28.86
CA HIS A 705 14.24 54.60 28.40
C HIS A 705 14.66 53.20 28.92
N ALA A 706 13.99 52.64 29.94
CA ALA A 706 14.38 51.39 30.58
C ALA A 706 14.29 50.17 29.64
N GLY A 707 15.32 49.32 29.64
CA GLY A 707 15.32 48.01 28.98
C GLY A 707 14.30 47.05 29.61
N VAL A 708 13.82 46.06 28.83
CA VAL A 708 12.83 45.08 29.32
C VAL A 708 13.57 43.93 30.03
N PRO A 709 13.26 43.62 31.30
CA PRO A 709 13.65 42.35 31.91
C PRO A 709 12.79 41.24 31.30
N VAL A 710 13.40 40.38 30.50
CA VAL A 710 12.72 39.21 29.91
C VAL A 710 12.87 38.02 30.86
N ALA A 711 11.76 37.34 31.17
CA ALA A 711 11.78 36.15 32.01
C ALA A 711 12.47 34.97 31.30
N GLU A 712 13.40 34.34 32.03
CA GLU A 712 14.06 33.05 31.78
C GLU A 712 13.98 32.45 30.38
N SER A 713 14.99 32.68 29.54
CA SER A 713 15.55 31.63 28.67
C SER A 713 16.88 32.08 28.02
N PHE A 714 17.85 31.17 28.02
CA PHE A 714 19.23 31.35 27.53
C PHE A 714 20.03 32.49 28.17
N GLU A 715 20.79 32.13 29.22
CA GLU A 715 21.99 32.88 29.59
C GLU A 715 22.99 32.86 28.41
N ALA A 716 23.46 34.04 28.03
CA ALA A 716 24.60 34.21 27.15
C ALA A 716 25.57 35.18 27.85
N GLU A 717 26.76 34.70 28.18
CA GLU A 717 27.76 35.46 28.95
C GLU A 717 28.10 36.79 28.28
N THR A 718 27.88 37.89 28.98
CA THR A 718 28.37 39.22 28.59
C THR A 718 29.88 39.27 28.81
N PHE A 719 30.65 39.25 27.72
CA PHE A 719 32.11 39.42 27.78
C PHE A 719 32.52 40.89 27.68
N ASP A 720 33.25 41.36 28.67
CA ASP A 720 33.92 42.67 28.65
C ASP A 720 35.00 42.74 27.55
N PRO A 721 35.27 43.94 26.98
CA PRO A 721 36.32 44.12 25.99
C PRO A 721 37.72 44.01 26.64
N PRO A 722 38.63 43.18 26.10
CA PRO A 722 39.97 43.01 26.67
C PRO A 722 40.85 44.25 26.46
N THR A 723 41.59 44.63 27.50
CA THR A 723 42.61 45.69 27.45
C THR A 723 43.82 45.29 26.59
N PRO A 724 44.50 46.26 25.94
CA PRO A 724 45.55 45.96 24.96
C PRO A 724 46.85 45.49 25.61
N VAL A 725 47.43 44.41 25.09
CA VAL A 725 48.80 43.96 25.39
C VAL A 725 49.65 44.05 24.12
N SER A 726 50.87 44.59 24.24
CA SER A 726 51.72 44.97 23.12
C SER A 726 52.34 43.80 22.37
N ALA A 727 52.40 43.89 21.04
CA ALA A 727 53.02 42.89 20.18
C ALA A 727 54.55 42.84 20.28
N ARG A 728 55.12 41.62 20.40
CA ARG A 728 56.45 41.25 19.90
C ARG A 728 56.57 39.73 19.71
N SER A 729 57.59 39.31 18.95
CA SER A 729 57.97 37.91 18.66
C SER A 729 56.88 36.99 18.08
N LEU A 730 56.50 37.27 16.82
CA LEU A 730 56.28 36.20 15.84
C LEU A 730 57.61 35.45 15.60
N SER A 731 57.65 34.14 15.81
CA SER A 731 58.59 33.24 15.10
C SER A 731 58.09 31.78 15.13
N ARG A 732 58.38 31.03 14.06
CA ARG A 732 57.97 29.62 13.91
C ARG A 732 59.03 28.67 14.49
N SER A 733 58.59 27.54 15.03
CA SER A 733 59.26 26.25 14.76
C SER A 733 58.25 25.11 14.85
N ILE A 734 58.36 24.13 13.95
CA ILE A 734 57.65 22.85 13.99
C ILE A 734 58.72 21.79 14.31
N THR A 735 58.61 21.11 15.45
CA THR A 735 59.26 19.80 15.70
C THR A 735 58.73 19.15 16.99
N GLU A 736 58.95 17.85 17.11
CA GLU A 736 58.46 16.88 18.11
C GLU A 736 59.16 16.98 19.50
N PRO A 737 58.85 16.14 20.52
CA PRO A 737 57.61 15.43 20.88
C PRO A 737 57.17 15.69 22.36
N LEU A 738 56.06 15.05 22.80
CA LEU A 738 55.55 15.07 24.18
C LEU A 738 56.31 14.14 25.15
N PRO A 739 56.35 14.49 26.45
CA PRO A 739 56.39 13.50 27.53
C PRO A 739 55.24 13.62 28.56
N VAL A 740 54.75 12.44 28.95
CA VAL A 740 53.88 12.03 30.08
C VAL A 740 54.09 12.86 31.35
N GLY A 741 53.07 13.18 32.17
CA GLY A 741 51.64 12.81 32.22
C GLY A 741 51.00 13.53 33.43
N ASP A 742 50.11 12.99 34.28
CA ASP A 742 49.19 11.82 34.27
C ASP A 742 48.36 11.89 35.58
N SER A 743 47.25 11.18 35.86
CA SER A 743 46.38 10.26 35.11
C SER A 743 44.98 10.23 35.77
N MET A 744 43.91 9.77 35.09
CA MET A 744 42.88 8.91 35.71
C MET A 744 42.00 8.19 34.67
N GLN A 745 41.67 6.94 34.98
CA GLN A 745 41.26 5.86 34.07
C GLN A 745 39.94 6.03 33.28
N ARG A 746 39.98 5.61 32.01
CA ARG A 746 38.92 4.85 31.32
C ARG A 746 39.57 3.84 30.34
N PRO A 747 38.96 2.68 30.09
CA PRO A 747 39.23 1.87 28.90
C PRO A 747 38.01 1.77 27.97
N SER A 748 38.25 1.76 26.66
CA SER A 748 37.29 1.37 25.61
C SER A 748 37.97 0.47 24.58
N ALA A 749 37.31 -0.60 24.16
CA ALA A 749 37.90 -1.64 23.31
C ALA A 749 37.62 -1.45 21.81
N THR A 750 38.50 -2.01 20.98
CA THR A 750 38.35 -2.10 19.51
C THR A 750 38.67 -3.53 19.01
N ARG A 751 38.25 -3.82 17.77
CA ARG A 751 38.21 -5.17 17.16
C ARG A 751 39.60 -5.75 16.84
N ALA A 752 39.76 -7.08 16.98
CA ALA A 752 40.37 -7.93 15.96
C ALA A 752 39.94 -9.42 16.07
N SER A 753 39.99 -10.09 14.92
CA SER A 753 39.56 -11.42 14.46
C SER A 753 40.14 -12.73 15.07
N HIS A 754 39.47 -13.84 14.70
CA HIS A 754 39.96 -15.22 14.42
C HIS A 754 39.87 -16.36 15.49
N ASP A 755 39.11 -17.40 15.08
CA ASP A 755 39.35 -18.86 15.06
C ASP A 755 39.32 -19.80 16.32
N ALA A 756 38.24 -20.61 16.31
CA ALA A 756 38.25 -22.10 16.32
C ALA A 756 38.31 -22.95 17.62
N ALA A 757 38.02 -24.25 17.43
CA ALA A 757 38.22 -25.43 18.31
C ALA A 757 37.17 -25.82 19.40
N ASP A 758 36.13 -26.51 18.94
CA ASP A 758 35.84 -27.95 19.26
C ASP A 758 35.16 -28.48 20.56
N ALA A 759 34.59 -29.69 20.34
CA ALA A 759 34.03 -30.71 21.26
C ALA A 759 32.67 -30.42 21.97
N GLY A 760 31.72 -31.37 22.01
CA GLY A 760 31.64 -32.69 21.35
C GLY A 760 30.72 -33.71 22.07
N LEU A 761 30.21 -34.73 21.35
CA LEU A 761 29.25 -35.80 21.71
C LEU A 761 27.76 -35.47 21.39
N ALA A 762 27.18 -35.75 20.21
CA ALA A 762 27.20 -36.88 19.26
C ALA A 762 26.11 -37.94 19.50
N GLY A 763 25.28 -38.22 18.47
CA GLY A 763 24.08 -39.07 18.59
C GLY A 763 23.27 -39.28 17.29
N SER A 764 23.94 -39.39 16.14
CA SER A 764 23.48 -39.98 14.86
C SER A 764 22.09 -39.65 14.27
N PRO A 765 22.04 -38.86 13.16
CA PRO A 765 20.99 -38.93 12.15
C PRO A 765 21.42 -39.74 10.91
N MET A 766 20.47 -40.32 10.17
CA MET A 766 20.65 -40.69 8.76
C MET A 766 19.56 -40.02 7.91
N ALA A 767 19.97 -39.50 6.76
CA ALA A 767 19.10 -38.89 5.76
C ALA A 767 19.58 -39.30 4.36
N TYR A 768 18.66 -39.39 3.40
CA TYR A 768 18.98 -39.53 1.98
C TYR A 768 18.46 -38.32 1.20
N THR A 769 19.34 -37.80 0.36
CA THR A 769 19.21 -36.62 -0.50
C THR A 769 19.75 -37.02 -1.87
N SER A 770 19.43 -36.48 -3.04
CA SER A 770 18.48 -35.47 -3.55
C SER A 770 19.05 -35.08 -4.94
N ALA A 771 18.24 -34.67 -5.90
CA ALA A 771 18.70 -33.84 -7.03
C ALA A 771 17.49 -33.14 -7.69
N GLY A 772 17.60 -31.94 -8.25
CA GLY A 772 18.75 -31.03 -8.28
C GLY A 772 18.69 -30.12 -9.52
N SER A 773 18.29 -28.86 -9.36
CA SER A 773 18.18 -27.88 -10.44
C SER A 773 19.48 -27.09 -10.66
N LEU A 774 19.70 -26.60 -11.89
CA LEU A 774 20.77 -25.64 -12.21
C LEU A 774 20.29 -24.56 -13.19
N THR A 775 20.97 -23.41 -13.16
CA THR A 775 20.64 -22.15 -13.86
C THR A 775 21.80 -21.66 -14.73
N GLN A 776 21.55 -20.65 -15.58
CA GLN A 776 22.52 -20.05 -16.50
C GLN A 776 23.54 -19.12 -15.82
N SER A 777 24.77 -19.04 -16.35
CA SER A 777 25.50 -17.77 -16.61
C SER A 777 26.81 -17.97 -17.42
N ASP A 778 26.91 -17.25 -18.55
CA ASP A 778 28.04 -16.88 -19.43
C ASP A 778 29.50 -17.28 -19.10
N SER A 779 30.26 -17.77 -20.11
CA SER A 779 31.12 -16.91 -20.98
C SER A 779 32.19 -17.66 -21.84
N ALA A 780 32.42 -17.16 -23.07
CA ALA A 780 33.61 -17.24 -23.95
C ALA A 780 34.34 -18.58 -24.29
N GLY A 781 34.70 -18.78 -25.58
CA GLY A 781 35.80 -19.67 -26.01
C GLY A 781 35.60 -20.43 -27.34
N ASP A 782 36.44 -20.14 -28.33
CA ASP A 782 36.48 -20.63 -29.73
C ASP A 782 36.17 -22.12 -30.07
N GLY A 783 35.74 -22.35 -31.32
CA GLY A 783 35.67 -23.68 -31.97
C GLY A 783 34.96 -23.69 -33.33
N GLY A 784 35.71 -23.64 -34.44
CA GLY A 784 35.15 -23.57 -35.82
C GLY A 784 34.76 -24.92 -36.46
N PRO A 785 34.03 -24.93 -37.61
CA PRO A 785 33.27 -26.11 -38.07
C PRO A 785 33.66 -26.69 -39.45
N GLU A 786 33.21 -27.92 -39.73
CA GLU A 786 33.10 -28.50 -41.09
C GLU A 786 31.71 -29.15 -41.35
N ALA A 787 31.44 -29.57 -42.60
CA ALA A 787 30.15 -29.32 -43.24
C ALA A 787 29.68 -30.35 -44.31
N PHE A 788 28.50 -30.06 -44.89
CA PHE A 788 27.80 -30.71 -46.03
C PHE A 788 27.15 -32.10 -45.80
N GLY A 789 26.00 -32.43 -46.42
CA GLY A 789 25.05 -31.55 -47.13
C GLY A 789 24.09 -32.22 -48.15
N ARG A 790 22.96 -31.53 -48.41
CA ARG A 790 21.93 -31.76 -49.46
C ARG A 790 21.01 -33.00 -49.28
N GLY A 791 19.72 -32.98 -49.66
CA GLY A 791 18.85 -31.90 -50.17
C GLY A 791 18.28 -32.17 -51.59
N GLY A 792 17.05 -31.78 -51.96
CA GLY A 792 15.99 -31.04 -51.22
C GLY A 792 15.21 -30.05 -52.12
N GLY A 793 13.86 -30.03 -52.06
CA GLY A 793 13.01 -29.10 -52.84
C GLY A 793 11.60 -28.92 -52.23
N ALA A 794 10.89 -27.77 -52.30
CA ALA A 794 10.70 -26.71 -53.32
C ALA A 794 9.35 -26.88 -54.07
N ARG A 795 8.44 -25.91 -54.28
CA ARG A 795 8.16 -24.50 -53.85
C ARG A 795 6.61 -24.34 -53.87
N PHE A 796 5.89 -23.24 -53.57
CA PHE A 796 6.09 -21.80 -53.30
C PHE A 796 5.22 -21.42 -52.06
N GLY A 797 4.97 -20.19 -51.60
CA GLY A 797 5.40 -18.77 -51.83
C GLY A 797 4.48 -17.88 -50.98
N SER A 798 4.70 -16.61 -50.63
CA SER A 798 5.73 -15.57 -50.89
C SER A 798 5.59 -14.53 -49.72
N PHE A 799 6.44 -13.52 -49.45
CA PHE A 799 7.80 -13.14 -49.85
C PHE A 799 8.41 -12.27 -48.72
N ARG A 800 9.75 -12.20 -48.57
CA ARG A 800 10.43 -11.34 -47.56
C ARG A 800 11.86 -11.01 -48.00
N ARG A 801 12.25 -9.71 -48.01
CA ARG A 801 13.59 -9.08 -48.21
C ARG A 801 13.40 -7.67 -48.83
N SER A 802 14.33 -6.69 -48.78
CA SER A 802 15.54 -6.46 -47.95
C SER A 802 16.04 -5.01 -48.11
N LEU A 803 17.13 -4.65 -47.41
CA LEU A 803 17.75 -3.32 -47.36
C LEU A 803 18.40 -2.80 -48.66
N SER A 804 18.28 -1.49 -48.85
CA SER A 804 19.28 -0.51 -49.37
C SER A 804 19.83 -0.57 -50.81
N TYR A 805 19.34 0.37 -51.64
CA TYR A 805 20.02 1.20 -52.68
C TYR A 805 18.99 2.28 -53.15
N GLY A 806 19.31 3.45 -53.71
CA GLY A 806 20.58 4.16 -53.93
C GLY A 806 20.42 5.46 -54.76
N GLN A 807 21.43 6.34 -54.77
CA GLN A 807 21.60 7.59 -55.57
C GLN A 807 20.65 8.79 -55.30
N VAL A 808 21.18 9.96 -54.86
CA VAL A 808 21.59 11.20 -55.61
C VAL A 808 20.40 12.18 -55.84
N ALA A 809 20.45 13.50 -55.59
CA ALA A 809 21.51 14.44 -55.18
C ALA A 809 21.03 15.36 -54.01
N GLY A 810 21.84 16.20 -53.35
CA GLY A 810 23.29 16.50 -53.51
C GLY A 810 23.84 17.32 -52.32
N GLY A 811 25.17 17.39 -52.18
CA GLY A 811 25.89 18.16 -51.14
C GLY A 811 26.47 19.49 -51.64
N PRO A 812 27.56 20.05 -51.07
CA PRO A 812 28.48 19.54 -50.01
C PRO A 812 28.31 20.32 -48.67
N GLY A 813 29.10 20.19 -47.59
CA GLY A 813 30.40 19.55 -47.34
C GLY A 813 31.58 20.53 -47.46
N SER A 814 32.57 20.64 -46.55
CA SER A 814 32.71 20.11 -45.19
C SER A 814 33.75 20.94 -44.40
N MET A 815 34.15 20.52 -43.18
CA MET A 815 35.23 21.13 -42.37
C MET A 815 36.57 21.17 -43.13
N ARG A 816 37.58 22.02 -42.82
CA ARG A 816 38.37 22.06 -41.56
C ARG A 816 39.42 23.20 -41.63
N GLY A 817 39.96 23.67 -40.49
CA GLY A 817 41.42 23.89 -40.40
C GLY A 817 42.08 25.28 -40.23
N GLY A 818 41.59 26.18 -39.36
CA GLY A 818 42.43 27.07 -38.52
C GLY A 818 43.31 28.20 -39.13
N VAL A 819 44.09 28.84 -38.23
CA VAL A 819 45.18 29.84 -38.43
C VAL A 819 44.83 31.34 -38.62
N LEU A 820 44.97 32.09 -37.50
CA LEU A 820 45.52 33.46 -37.31
C LEU A 820 45.01 34.73 -38.04
N SER A 821 45.19 35.85 -37.31
CA SER A 821 45.18 37.28 -37.75
C SER A 821 43.78 37.89 -38.01
N ARG A 822 43.38 38.91 -37.24
CA ARG A 822 43.60 40.38 -37.38
C ARG A 822 42.92 41.01 -38.61
N GLY A 823 42.01 41.95 -38.37
CA GLY A 823 41.51 42.88 -39.38
C GLY A 823 40.22 43.59 -38.98
N SER A 824 40.31 44.84 -38.51
CA SER A 824 39.18 45.78 -38.53
C SER A 824 39.02 46.38 -39.94
N PRO A 825 37.81 46.79 -40.34
CA PRO A 825 37.44 48.23 -40.26
C PRO A 825 36.40 48.52 -39.15
N GLY A 826 36.13 49.75 -38.70
CA GLY A 826 36.50 51.08 -39.20
C GLY A 826 35.48 51.63 -40.21
N GLY A 827 34.89 52.82 -40.10
CA GLY A 827 34.97 53.89 -39.09
C GLY A 827 34.16 55.11 -39.58
N GLY A 828 33.88 56.11 -38.73
CA GLY A 828 33.01 57.26 -39.06
C GLY A 828 31.98 57.53 -37.96
N THR A 829 32.21 58.26 -36.86
CA THR A 829 33.03 59.47 -36.57
C THR A 829 32.29 60.78 -36.85
N LEU A 830 32.53 61.79 -35.98
CA LEU A 830 32.21 63.23 -35.99
C LEU A 830 31.28 63.65 -34.83
N LEU A 831 31.52 64.74 -34.08
CA LEU A 831 32.79 65.43 -33.71
C LEU A 831 32.50 66.46 -32.59
N ARG A 832 33.36 66.57 -31.55
CA ARG A 832 33.82 67.86 -30.96
C ARG A 832 34.83 67.69 -29.81
N GLY A 833 36.04 68.23 -30.03
CA GLY A 833 36.91 68.79 -28.98
C GLY A 833 36.89 70.33 -29.07
N PRO A 834 37.96 71.09 -28.72
CA PRO A 834 39.33 70.61 -28.45
C PRO A 834 40.07 71.28 -27.24
N GLU A 835 41.33 70.85 -27.05
CA GLU A 835 42.50 71.57 -26.47
C GLU A 835 42.48 72.12 -25.02
N GLY A 836 43.61 72.13 -24.28
CA GLY A 836 44.99 71.72 -24.59
C GLY A 836 45.86 71.45 -23.33
N GLY A 837 47.10 70.94 -23.53
CA GLY A 837 48.10 70.66 -22.47
C GLY A 837 49.11 71.82 -22.29
N PRO A 838 50.41 71.59 -21.96
CA PRO A 838 51.14 70.37 -21.55
C PRO A 838 51.52 70.40 -20.04
N GLY A 839 52.29 69.51 -19.42
CA GLY A 839 52.94 68.26 -19.84
C GLY A 839 54.37 68.11 -19.29
N SER A 840 54.59 67.11 -18.43
CA SER A 840 55.88 66.50 -18.05
C SER A 840 55.56 65.28 -17.18
N GLY A 841 56.47 64.31 -17.08
CA GLY A 841 56.24 63.11 -16.28
C GLY A 841 57.52 62.57 -15.66
N THR A 842 57.36 61.71 -14.66
CA THR A 842 58.36 60.75 -14.18
C THR A 842 57.66 59.73 -13.27
N ASP A 843 58.02 58.46 -13.38
CA ASP A 843 57.70 57.46 -12.36
C ASP A 843 58.54 57.71 -11.11
N ALA A 844 57.89 57.91 -9.96
CA ALA A 844 58.54 57.94 -8.65
C ALA A 844 57.58 57.43 -7.58
N ALA A 845 57.99 56.42 -6.81
CA ALA A 845 57.23 55.92 -5.67
C ALA A 845 57.47 56.84 -4.45
N GLY A 846 56.41 57.21 -3.73
CA GLY A 846 56.55 58.06 -2.53
C GLY A 846 55.25 58.37 -1.78
N ALA A 847 55.01 57.59 -0.72
CA ALA A 847 54.29 57.93 0.53
C ALA A 847 52.91 58.65 0.51
N GLY A 848 51.95 58.02 1.19
CA GLY A 848 51.01 58.71 2.09
C GLY A 848 49.58 58.96 1.61
N ASP A 849 48.63 58.13 2.06
CA ASP A 849 47.44 58.56 2.83
C ASP A 849 46.62 57.34 3.32
N ASP A 850 47.23 56.50 4.18
CA ASP A 850 46.55 55.36 4.81
C ASP A 850 45.67 55.81 6.00
N ASP A 851 44.54 56.46 5.70
CA ASP A 851 43.44 56.64 6.67
C ASP A 851 42.78 55.27 6.97
N PRO A 852 42.91 54.74 8.21
CA PRO A 852 42.39 53.43 8.56
C PRO A 852 40.85 53.35 8.48
N ASN A 853 40.13 54.49 8.47
CA ASN A 853 38.68 54.51 8.37
C ASN A 853 38.16 54.18 6.95
N LYS A 854 39.02 54.25 5.92
CA LYS A 854 38.67 53.88 4.52
C LYS A 854 38.20 52.43 4.37
N HIS A 855 38.57 51.53 5.28
CA HIS A 855 38.21 50.10 5.19
C HIS A 855 36.77 49.78 5.61
N PHE A 856 36.13 50.62 6.43
CA PHE A 856 34.75 50.43 6.91
C PHE A 856 33.75 51.43 6.28
N CYS A 857 34.21 52.60 5.83
CA CYS A 857 33.33 53.65 5.32
C CYS A 857 33.01 53.47 3.81
N GLU A 858 32.06 52.59 3.48
CA GLU A 858 31.71 52.23 2.09
C GLU A 858 30.95 53.35 1.34
N LYS A 859 31.69 54.35 0.82
CA LYS A 859 31.16 55.60 0.20
C LYS A 859 30.23 55.44 -1.02
N ARG A 860 29.99 54.23 -1.54
CA ARG A 860 29.15 54.01 -2.75
C ARG A 860 27.66 53.92 -2.41
N ARG A 861 26.78 54.30 -3.34
CA ARG A 861 25.31 54.19 -3.15
C ARG A 861 24.82 52.74 -3.06
N ILE A 862 25.44 51.83 -3.83
CA ILE A 862 25.23 50.38 -3.78
C ILE A 862 26.60 49.71 -3.98
N PRO A 863 27.00 48.73 -3.16
CA PRO A 863 28.22 47.95 -3.36
C PRO A 863 28.00 46.89 -4.46
N LEU A 864 28.24 47.30 -5.71
CA LEU A 864 28.00 46.48 -6.91
C LEU A 864 28.60 45.06 -6.85
N GLY A 865 29.77 44.89 -6.21
CA GLY A 865 30.39 43.57 -6.02
C GLY A 865 29.58 42.66 -5.09
N LYS A 866 29.13 43.18 -3.94
CA LYS A 866 28.28 42.43 -2.98
C LYS A 866 26.94 42.06 -3.62
N LEU A 867 26.32 43.00 -4.33
CA LEU A 867 25.08 42.75 -5.08
C LEU A 867 25.28 41.73 -6.21
N ALA A 868 26.40 41.77 -6.94
CA ALA A 868 26.69 40.80 -8.00
C ALA A 868 26.83 39.36 -7.47
N VAL A 869 27.48 39.16 -6.33
CA VAL A 869 27.57 37.83 -5.67
C VAL A 869 26.18 37.30 -5.33
N LEU A 870 25.31 38.14 -4.77
CA LEU A 870 23.94 37.76 -4.42
C LEU A 870 23.08 37.45 -5.65
N LEU A 871 23.20 38.24 -6.72
CA LEU A 871 22.49 38.01 -7.98
C LEU A 871 22.99 36.75 -8.71
N LEU A 872 24.29 36.45 -8.68
CA LEU A 872 24.85 35.22 -9.23
C LEU A 872 24.38 33.99 -8.46
N LEU A 873 24.31 34.06 -7.13
CA LEU A 873 23.73 33.01 -6.30
C LEU A 873 22.25 32.75 -6.66
N PHE A 874 21.46 33.82 -6.74
CA PHE A 874 20.04 33.74 -7.10
C PHE A 874 19.83 33.21 -8.53
N ALA A 875 20.65 33.63 -9.49
CA ALA A 875 20.63 33.10 -10.85
C ALA A 875 21.00 31.61 -10.90
N GLY A 876 21.92 31.14 -10.04
CA GLY A 876 22.24 29.71 -9.89
C GLY A 876 21.07 28.87 -9.35
N VAL A 877 20.29 29.43 -8.41
CA VAL A 877 19.05 28.81 -7.92
C VAL A 877 18.02 28.70 -9.03
N LEU A 878 17.73 29.82 -9.72
CA LEU A 878 16.77 29.85 -10.83
C LEU A 878 17.20 28.91 -11.98
N ALA A 879 18.49 28.84 -12.28
CA ALA A 879 19.02 27.90 -13.28
C ALA A 879 18.82 26.44 -12.85
N SER A 880 18.97 26.10 -11.57
CA SER A 880 18.69 24.75 -11.07
C SER A 880 17.23 24.36 -11.24
N ASP A 881 16.28 25.21 -10.84
CA ASP A 881 14.85 24.92 -11.04
C ASP A 881 14.45 24.85 -12.52
N LEU A 882 15.03 25.68 -13.41
CA LEU A 882 14.81 25.58 -14.86
C LEU A 882 15.47 24.34 -15.49
N LEU A 883 16.57 23.83 -14.93
CA LEU A 883 17.15 22.54 -15.34
C LEU A 883 16.29 21.37 -14.84
N LYS A 884 15.68 21.48 -13.66
CA LYS A 884 14.81 20.45 -13.05
C LYS A 884 13.65 20.09 -13.97
N GLU A 885 13.00 21.07 -14.59
CA GLU A 885 11.93 20.90 -15.60
C GLU A 885 12.35 20.04 -16.81
N ARG A 886 13.65 19.98 -17.13
CA ARG A 886 14.20 19.14 -18.21
C ARG A 886 14.60 17.73 -17.76
N THR A 887 14.40 17.39 -16.50
CA THR A 887 14.72 16.06 -15.94
C THR A 887 13.46 15.29 -15.58
N ARG A 888 13.44 13.97 -15.82
CA ARG A 888 12.32 13.13 -15.42
C ARG A 888 12.19 13.16 -13.89
N CYS A 889 11.04 13.60 -13.38
CA CYS A 889 10.81 13.74 -11.94
C CYS A 889 11.08 12.43 -11.20
N GLY A 890 11.74 12.52 -10.04
CA GLY A 890 12.11 11.36 -9.21
C GLY A 890 13.35 10.59 -9.68
N SER A 891 13.93 10.92 -10.84
CA SER A 891 15.20 10.35 -11.29
C SER A 891 16.40 10.83 -10.46
N LEU A 892 17.52 10.12 -10.55
CA LEU A 892 18.79 10.56 -9.96
C LEU A 892 19.21 11.94 -10.50
N ALA A 893 18.96 12.22 -11.78
CA ALA A 893 19.26 13.52 -12.40
C ALA A 893 18.41 14.67 -11.83
N TYR A 894 17.13 14.41 -11.53
CA TYR A 894 16.25 15.37 -10.85
C TYR A 894 16.80 15.73 -9.48
N TRP A 895 17.10 14.73 -8.63
CA TRP A 895 17.62 14.97 -7.30
C TRP A 895 19.04 15.58 -7.29
N ALA A 896 19.91 15.17 -8.21
CA ALA A 896 21.23 15.79 -8.40
C ALA A 896 21.11 17.27 -8.81
N THR A 897 20.12 17.61 -9.64
CA THR A 897 19.83 19.01 -10.01
C THR A 897 19.36 19.80 -8.80
N VAL A 898 18.35 19.32 -8.07
CA VAL A 898 17.85 19.98 -6.84
C VAL A 898 18.98 20.19 -5.80
N CYS A 899 19.82 19.18 -5.59
CA CYS A 899 20.94 19.28 -4.64
C CYS A 899 22.13 20.13 -5.14
N SER A 900 22.22 20.48 -6.43
CA SER A 900 23.34 21.28 -6.97
C SER A 900 23.47 22.69 -6.38
N VAL A 901 22.39 23.23 -5.82
CA VAL A 901 22.37 24.54 -5.12
C VAL A 901 23.18 24.50 -3.81
N LEU A 902 23.24 23.34 -3.15
CA LEU A 902 23.85 23.20 -1.83
C LEU A 902 25.37 23.54 -1.83
N PRO A 903 26.21 22.98 -2.72
CA PRO A 903 27.60 23.42 -2.87
C PRO A 903 27.76 24.92 -3.17
N LEU A 904 26.88 25.51 -3.97
CA LEU A 904 26.97 26.92 -4.35
C LEU A 904 26.70 27.85 -3.15
N VAL A 905 25.65 27.58 -2.38
CA VAL A 905 25.36 28.35 -1.15
C VAL A 905 26.49 28.19 -0.13
N LEU A 906 26.96 26.96 0.11
CA LEU A 906 28.05 26.70 1.07
C LEU A 906 29.35 27.42 0.67
N LEU A 907 29.69 27.44 -0.63
CA LEU A 907 30.84 28.17 -1.15
C LEU A 907 30.71 29.68 -0.91
N VAL A 908 29.56 30.28 -1.25
CA VAL A 908 29.32 31.71 -1.03
C VAL A 908 29.38 32.06 0.47
N THR A 909 28.71 31.29 1.33
CA THR A 909 28.74 31.50 2.79
C THR A 909 30.15 31.37 3.36
N ALA A 910 30.94 30.39 2.91
CA ALA A 910 32.33 30.22 3.35
C ALA A 910 33.24 31.39 2.91
N LEU A 911 33.09 31.88 1.68
CA LEU A 911 33.84 33.03 1.16
C LEU A 911 33.48 34.32 1.91
N VAL A 912 32.18 34.58 2.13
CA VAL A 912 31.70 35.75 2.90
C VAL A 912 32.19 35.69 4.35
N ARG A 913 32.09 34.52 5.02
CA ARG A 913 32.64 34.32 6.37
C ARG A 913 34.14 34.63 6.41
N ALA A 914 34.91 34.10 5.46
CA ALA A 914 36.35 34.34 5.39
C ALA A 914 36.69 35.81 5.14
N GLN A 915 35.87 36.55 4.38
CA GLN A 915 36.03 37.98 4.15
C GLN A 915 35.73 38.80 5.42
N LEU A 916 34.60 38.54 6.09
CA LEU A 916 34.17 39.34 7.24
C LEU A 916 35.00 39.09 8.51
N VAL A 917 35.40 37.85 8.79
CA VAL A 917 36.32 37.56 9.92
C VAL A 917 37.68 38.24 9.69
N ARG A 918 38.18 38.27 8.45
CA ARG A 918 39.41 39.03 8.11
C ARG A 918 39.23 40.53 8.29
N ALA A 919 38.10 41.10 7.85
CA ALA A 919 37.81 42.52 8.03
C ALA A 919 37.67 42.90 9.51
N PHE A 920 37.03 42.06 10.32
CA PHE A 920 36.90 42.23 11.76
C PHE A 920 38.25 42.20 12.47
N HIS A 921 39.09 41.19 12.20
CA HIS A 921 40.45 41.13 12.76
C HIS A 921 41.35 42.28 12.28
N ALA A 922 41.20 42.75 11.03
CA ALA A 922 41.90 43.92 10.54
C ALA A 922 41.44 45.21 11.24
N GLY A 923 40.14 45.38 11.51
CA GLY A 923 39.61 46.51 12.27
C GLY A 923 40.08 46.55 13.71
N LEU A 924 40.18 45.39 14.37
CA LEU A 924 40.79 45.27 15.70
C LEU A 924 42.29 45.63 15.67
N ALA A 925 43.05 45.11 14.70
CA ALA A 925 44.47 45.43 14.55
C ALA A 925 44.73 46.91 14.19
N ALA A 926 43.79 47.56 13.49
CA ALA A 926 43.82 48.98 13.15
C ALA A 926 43.23 49.91 14.23
N ASN A 927 42.81 49.36 15.38
CA ASN A 927 42.27 50.10 16.53
C ASN A 927 41.00 50.93 16.16
N TYR A 928 40.12 50.37 15.32
CA TYR A 928 38.94 51.03 14.78
C TYR A 928 37.94 51.46 15.86
N LYS A 929 37.40 52.69 15.74
CA LYS A 929 36.34 53.21 16.61
C LYS A 929 34.97 52.72 16.15
N TRP A 930 34.57 51.55 16.65
CA TRP A 930 33.23 50.99 16.52
C TRP A 930 32.14 52.02 16.88
N GLN A 931 31.14 52.15 16.01
CA GLN A 931 30.02 53.07 16.16
C GLN A 931 28.75 52.31 16.57
N GLU A 932 27.75 53.03 17.07
CA GLU A 932 26.46 52.44 17.45
C GLU A 932 25.80 51.77 16.23
N GLY A 933 25.51 50.47 16.34
CA GLY A 933 25.00 49.65 15.25
C GLY A 933 26.05 49.01 14.32
N ASP A 934 27.35 49.07 14.64
CA ASP A 934 28.38 48.31 13.92
C ASP A 934 28.47 46.84 14.39
N MET A 935 28.55 45.91 13.44
CA MET A 935 28.51 44.46 13.71
C MET A 935 29.87 43.85 14.04
N ALA A 936 30.00 43.26 15.23
CA ALA A 936 31.17 42.47 15.64
C ALA A 936 31.13 41.02 15.08
N TRP A 937 31.79 40.82 13.94
CA TRP A 937 31.78 39.54 13.19
C TRP A 937 32.74 38.49 13.74
N SER A 938 32.36 37.87 14.87
CA SER A 938 33.10 36.74 15.46
C SER A 938 32.97 35.43 14.66
N GLU A 939 33.89 34.49 14.89
CA GLU A 939 33.86 33.13 14.29
C GLU A 939 32.59 32.33 14.65
N ARG A 940 31.99 32.59 15.83
CA ARG A 940 30.72 31.98 16.29
C ARG A 940 29.52 32.63 15.60
N ASN A 941 29.48 33.96 15.57
CA ASN A 941 28.36 34.73 15.03
C ASN A 941 28.18 34.53 13.53
N THR A 942 29.29 34.44 12.79
CA THR A 942 29.33 34.14 11.34
C THR A 942 28.91 32.71 10.97
N LEU A 943 28.58 31.85 11.94
CA LEU A 943 27.98 30.52 11.73
C LEU A 943 26.56 30.43 12.33
N LEU A 944 26.36 30.99 13.52
CA LEU A 944 25.08 30.95 14.24
C LEU A 944 23.95 31.67 13.50
N TYR A 945 24.19 32.89 13.01
CA TYR A 945 23.14 33.68 12.36
C TYR A 945 22.70 33.08 11.01
N PRO A 946 23.60 32.61 10.12
CA PRO A 946 23.21 31.79 8.96
C PRO A 946 22.34 30.58 9.32
N ALA A 947 22.68 29.83 10.37
CA ALA A 947 21.92 28.64 10.77
C ALA A 947 20.48 28.98 11.24
N ILE A 948 20.32 30.05 12.03
CA ILE A 948 18.98 30.57 12.41
C ILE A 948 18.22 31.05 11.16
N CYS A 949 18.92 31.67 10.22
CA CYS A 949 18.32 32.12 8.95
C CYS A 949 17.90 30.97 8.02
N SER A 950 18.55 29.81 8.04
CA SER A 950 18.05 28.62 7.34
C SER A 950 16.70 28.16 7.89
N LEU A 951 16.51 28.14 9.22
CA LEU A 951 15.21 27.82 9.82
C LEU A 951 14.15 28.88 9.47
N ALA A 952 14.51 30.17 9.49
CA ALA A 952 13.64 31.25 9.03
C ALA A 952 13.24 31.09 7.55
N GLY A 953 14.15 30.56 6.71
CA GLY A 953 13.88 30.22 5.32
C GLY A 953 12.85 29.10 5.19
N VAL A 954 13.02 27.99 5.91
CA VAL A 954 12.07 26.86 5.88
C VAL A 954 10.67 27.34 6.28
N VAL A 955 10.56 28.14 7.34
CA VAL A 955 9.30 28.74 7.78
C VAL A 955 8.71 29.68 6.72
N ALA A 956 9.52 30.51 6.06
CA ALA A 956 9.06 31.41 5.01
C ALA A 956 8.55 30.67 3.77
N GLY A 957 9.27 29.65 3.31
CA GLY A 957 8.89 28.83 2.14
C GLY A 957 7.68 27.95 2.40
N ALA A 958 7.61 27.31 3.57
CA ALA A 958 6.54 26.36 3.90
C ALA A 958 5.17 27.03 4.17
N PHE A 959 5.19 28.26 4.70
CA PHE A 959 4.01 28.94 5.23
C PHE A 959 3.71 30.31 4.61
N GLY A 960 4.56 30.81 3.70
CA GLY A 960 4.31 32.05 2.96
C GLY A 960 4.29 33.32 3.81
N VAL A 961 4.87 33.28 5.02
CA VAL A 961 4.88 34.38 6.01
C VAL A 961 6.02 35.39 5.78
N GLY A 962 7.07 34.99 5.04
CA GLY A 962 8.24 35.81 4.71
C GLY A 962 9.32 35.84 5.80
N GLY A 963 10.59 35.64 5.41
CA GLY A 963 11.70 35.43 6.37
C GLY A 963 12.04 36.62 7.27
N GLY A 964 11.60 37.83 6.91
CA GLY A 964 11.81 39.05 7.69
C GLY A 964 11.22 39.03 9.10
N VAL A 965 10.23 38.15 9.35
CA VAL A 965 9.61 37.98 10.67
C VAL A 965 10.58 37.42 11.71
N VAL A 966 11.58 36.63 11.30
CA VAL A 966 12.67 36.17 12.18
C VAL A 966 13.89 37.10 12.08
N LYS A 967 14.25 37.51 10.84
CA LYS A 967 15.43 38.34 10.58
C LYS A 967 15.37 39.72 11.25
N GLY A 968 14.20 40.37 11.27
CA GLY A 968 13.99 41.68 11.89
C GLY A 968 14.28 41.68 13.40
N PRO A 969 13.61 40.84 14.20
CA PRO A 969 13.94 40.62 15.61
C PRO A 969 15.42 40.26 15.84
N LEU A 970 15.96 39.31 15.07
CA LEU A 970 17.36 38.90 15.20
C LEU A 970 18.34 40.06 14.96
N MET A 971 18.09 40.93 13.98
CA MET A 971 18.91 42.13 13.77
C MET A 971 18.84 43.13 14.93
N LEU A 972 17.67 43.33 15.54
CA LEU A 972 17.56 44.17 16.73
C LEU A 972 18.30 43.56 17.94
N GLU A 973 18.24 42.24 18.10
CA GLU A 973 18.96 41.50 19.15
C GLU A 973 20.49 41.48 18.91
N MET A 974 20.93 41.60 17.65
CA MET A 974 22.33 41.84 17.27
C MET A 974 22.79 43.30 17.48
N GLY A 975 21.91 44.21 17.92
CA GLY A 975 22.23 45.63 18.11
C GLY A 975 22.16 46.49 16.84
N VAL A 976 21.62 45.95 15.73
CA VAL A 976 21.44 46.70 14.48
C VAL A 976 20.35 47.75 14.66
N LEU A 977 20.64 49.00 14.29
CA LEU A 977 19.72 50.13 14.45
C LEU A 977 18.37 49.88 13.74
N PRO A 978 17.20 50.21 14.35
CA PRO A 978 15.90 49.77 13.85
C PRO A 978 15.57 50.12 12.39
N ASP A 979 15.94 51.32 11.94
CA ASP A 979 15.69 51.76 10.57
C ASP A 979 16.55 50.99 9.55
N VAL A 980 17.76 50.57 9.94
CA VAL A 980 18.66 49.72 9.15
C VAL A 980 18.15 48.27 9.14
N ALA A 981 17.76 47.74 10.30
CA ALA A 981 17.19 46.40 10.43
C ALA A 981 15.91 46.24 9.58
N ALA A 982 15.03 47.25 9.58
CA ALA A 982 13.81 47.25 8.76
C ALA A 982 14.11 47.32 7.25
N ALA A 983 15.00 48.23 6.81
CA ALA A 983 15.38 48.37 5.40
C ALA A 983 16.10 47.13 4.85
N THR A 984 16.96 46.53 5.67
CA THR A 984 17.73 45.33 5.36
C THR A 984 16.82 44.09 5.32
N SER A 985 15.94 43.91 6.32
CA SER A 985 14.92 42.84 6.35
C SER A 985 14.00 42.88 5.11
N ALA A 986 13.50 44.07 4.75
CA ALA A 986 12.66 44.24 3.58
C ALA A 986 13.38 43.91 2.25
N THR A 987 14.70 44.08 2.20
CA THR A 987 15.54 43.72 1.04
C THR A 987 15.84 42.23 1.01
N MET A 988 16.09 41.61 2.17
CA MET A 988 16.25 40.16 2.34
C MET A 988 14.99 39.38 1.89
N ILE A 989 13.79 39.88 2.24
CA ILE A 989 12.51 39.27 1.83
C ILE A 989 12.42 39.07 0.32
N LEU A 990 12.95 40.00 -0.50
CA LEU A 990 12.90 39.91 -1.96
C LEU A 990 13.51 38.61 -2.49
N PHE A 991 14.73 38.28 -2.05
CA PHE A 991 15.44 37.09 -2.50
C PHE A 991 14.84 35.81 -1.88
N THR A 992 14.50 35.85 -0.58
CA THR A 992 13.86 34.72 0.12
C THR A 992 12.54 34.32 -0.55
N SER A 993 11.61 35.26 -0.76
CA SER A 993 10.29 34.95 -1.33
C SER A 993 10.31 34.76 -2.84
N ALA A 994 11.27 35.33 -3.58
CA ALA A 994 11.43 35.03 -5.01
C ALA A 994 11.91 33.60 -5.24
N ALA A 995 12.83 33.09 -4.40
CA ALA A 995 13.25 31.69 -4.46
C ALA A 995 12.08 30.73 -4.15
N ALA A 996 11.26 31.04 -3.13
CA ALA A 996 10.06 30.26 -2.83
C ALA A 996 9.03 30.30 -3.98
N ALA A 997 8.76 31.48 -4.55
CA ALA A 997 7.81 31.66 -5.63
C ALA A 997 8.19 30.88 -6.91
N VAL A 998 9.48 30.83 -7.27
CA VAL A 998 9.98 30.05 -8.41
C VAL A 998 9.65 28.57 -8.25
N VAL A 999 9.88 27.98 -7.07
CA VAL A 999 9.57 26.56 -6.80
C VAL A 999 8.09 26.25 -7.04
N PHE A 1000 7.17 27.10 -6.59
CA PHE A 1000 5.73 26.90 -6.82
C PHE A 1000 5.31 27.06 -8.29
N LEU A 1001 5.93 28.00 -9.03
CA LEU A 1001 5.66 28.20 -10.46
C LEU A 1001 6.16 27.01 -11.30
N SER A 1002 7.37 26.50 -11.05
CA SER A 1002 7.92 25.30 -11.71
C SER A 1002 7.22 23.98 -11.31
N PHE A 1003 6.31 24.01 -10.35
CA PHE A 1003 5.39 22.90 -10.05
C PHE A 1003 3.99 23.07 -10.69
N GLY A 1004 3.74 24.15 -11.44
CA GLY A 1004 2.45 24.45 -12.05
C GLY A 1004 1.33 24.84 -11.08
N GLY A 1005 1.62 24.94 -9.77
CA GLY A 1005 0.61 25.03 -8.71
C GLY A 1005 -0.07 26.40 -8.53
N VAL A 1006 0.04 27.32 -9.50
CA VAL A 1006 -0.58 28.65 -9.43
C VAL A 1006 -1.02 29.10 -10.84
N PRO A 1007 -2.28 29.53 -11.03
CA PRO A 1007 -2.73 30.10 -12.30
C PRO A 1007 -1.91 31.35 -12.68
N PRO A 1008 -1.28 31.42 -13.88
CA PRO A 1008 -0.44 32.56 -14.29
C PRO A 1008 -1.14 33.93 -14.25
N ALA A 1009 -2.45 33.93 -14.50
CA ALA A 1009 -3.29 35.13 -14.38
C ALA A 1009 -3.37 35.63 -12.92
N TYR A 1010 -3.66 34.75 -11.96
CA TYR A 1010 -3.67 35.13 -10.53
C TYR A 1010 -2.26 35.48 -10.04
N ALA A 1011 -1.21 34.80 -10.50
CA ALA A 1011 0.17 35.13 -10.16
C ALA A 1011 0.56 36.56 -10.60
N SER A 1012 0.25 36.94 -11.84
CA SER A 1012 0.55 38.29 -12.36
C SER A 1012 -0.26 39.39 -11.67
N LEU A 1013 -1.54 39.15 -11.35
CA LEU A 1013 -2.35 40.06 -10.55
C LEU A 1013 -1.82 40.17 -9.11
N ALA A 1014 -1.50 39.05 -8.46
CA ALA A 1014 -0.96 38.98 -7.11
C ALA A 1014 0.36 39.77 -6.96
N PHE A 1015 1.28 39.63 -7.92
CA PHE A 1015 2.52 40.43 -7.98
C PHE A 1015 2.22 41.94 -8.16
N THR A 1016 1.31 42.28 -9.07
CA THR A 1016 0.95 43.68 -9.39
C THR A 1016 0.30 44.38 -8.20
N VAL A 1017 -0.63 43.70 -7.52
CA VAL A 1017 -1.22 44.15 -6.25
C VAL A 1017 -0.15 44.33 -5.20
N GLY A 1018 0.78 43.38 -5.03
CA GLY A 1018 1.92 43.49 -4.11
C GLY A 1018 2.74 44.77 -4.31
N LEU A 1019 3.15 45.01 -5.56
CA LEU A 1019 3.98 46.14 -6.00
C LEU A 1019 3.29 47.49 -5.74
N ILE A 1020 2.06 47.67 -6.24
CA ILE A 1020 1.30 48.91 -6.11
C ILE A 1020 0.95 49.17 -4.64
N SER A 1021 0.48 48.14 -3.93
CA SER A 1021 0.03 48.27 -2.54
C SER A 1021 1.17 48.72 -1.63
N THR A 1022 2.37 48.15 -1.81
CA THR A 1022 3.50 48.48 -0.93
C THR A 1022 4.05 49.88 -1.20
N ALA A 1023 4.06 50.34 -2.46
CA ALA A 1023 4.48 51.70 -2.82
C ALA A 1023 3.53 52.78 -2.25
N ALA A 1024 2.21 52.57 -2.38
CA ALA A 1024 1.20 53.46 -1.82
C ALA A 1024 1.15 53.38 -0.29
N GLY A 1025 1.15 52.17 0.27
CA GLY A 1025 1.13 51.88 1.70
C GLY A 1025 2.30 52.48 2.46
N GLN A 1026 3.52 52.37 1.90
CA GLN A 1026 4.70 52.98 2.52
C GLN A 1026 4.63 54.51 2.51
N SER A 1027 3.99 55.12 1.50
CA SER A 1027 3.75 56.56 1.46
C SER A 1027 2.69 56.98 2.49
N ALA A 1028 1.60 56.21 2.60
CA ALA A 1028 0.52 56.44 3.56
C ALA A 1028 0.97 56.27 5.02
N CYS A 1029 1.72 55.21 5.36
CA CYS A 1029 2.29 55.00 6.69
C CYS A 1029 3.23 56.14 7.10
N ASN A 1030 4.10 56.61 6.19
CA ASN A 1030 4.99 57.74 6.46
C ASN A 1030 4.23 59.06 6.70
N TRP A 1031 3.09 59.28 6.03
CA TRP A 1031 2.20 60.41 6.31
C TRP A 1031 1.47 60.26 7.65
N LEU A 1032 0.94 59.06 7.93
CA LEU A 1032 0.17 58.76 9.14
C LEU A 1032 1.03 58.88 10.41
N MET A 1033 2.26 58.36 10.38
CA MET A 1033 3.20 58.50 11.51
C MET A 1033 3.52 59.96 11.83
N ARG A 1034 3.73 60.81 10.80
CA ARG A 1034 3.92 62.26 10.99
C ARG A 1034 2.69 62.96 11.58
N ARG A 1035 1.49 62.46 11.29
CA ARG A 1035 0.22 63.08 11.72
C ARG A 1035 -0.23 62.63 13.12
N LEU A 1036 0.04 61.39 13.51
CA LEU A 1036 -0.37 60.82 14.81
C LEU A 1036 0.72 60.92 15.90
N ASN A 1037 1.98 61.11 15.52
CA ASN A 1037 3.13 61.20 16.44
C ASN A 1037 3.25 60.04 17.45
N ARG A 1038 2.73 58.86 17.09
CA ARG A 1038 2.80 57.59 17.81
C ARG A 1038 2.97 56.46 16.80
N ARG A 1039 4.02 55.64 16.93
CA ARG A 1039 4.28 54.47 16.09
C ARG A 1039 3.46 53.26 16.55
N SER A 1040 3.17 53.19 17.85
CA SER A 1040 2.42 52.10 18.48
C SER A 1040 1.06 51.82 17.81
N VAL A 1041 0.36 52.85 17.32
CA VAL A 1041 -0.92 52.74 16.61
C VAL A 1041 -0.85 51.82 15.38
N VAL A 1042 0.24 51.89 14.59
CA VAL A 1042 0.42 51.04 13.40
C VAL A 1042 0.65 49.58 13.80
N ILE A 1043 1.38 49.34 14.89
CA ILE A 1043 1.62 48.00 15.43
C ILE A 1043 0.32 47.41 15.98
N ILE A 1044 -0.50 48.19 16.68
CA ILE A 1044 -1.82 47.76 17.20
C ILE A 1044 -2.77 47.39 16.04
N ALA A 1045 -2.83 48.20 14.99
CA ALA A 1045 -3.62 47.88 13.80
C ALA A 1045 -3.18 46.55 13.14
N MET A 1046 -1.87 46.31 13.07
CA MET A 1046 -1.30 45.05 12.56
C MET A 1046 -1.61 43.85 13.46
N VAL A 1047 -1.58 44.03 14.79
CA VAL A 1047 -1.96 43.00 15.78
C VAL A 1047 -3.43 42.61 15.65
N LEU A 1048 -4.33 43.58 15.52
CA LEU A 1048 -5.76 43.32 15.34
C LEU A 1048 -6.04 42.54 14.05
N LEU A 1049 -5.40 42.93 12.94
CA LEU A 1049 -5.56 42.28 11.64
C LEU A 1049 -4.98 40.86 11.63
N MET A 1050 -3.79 40.65 12.23
CA MET A 1050 -3.23 39.30 12.40
C MET A 1050 -4.04 38.44 13.38
N GLY A 1051 -4.63 39.01 14.42
CA GLY A 1051 -5.52 38.30 15.33
C GLY A 1051 -6.76 37.74 14.62
N LEU A 1052 -7.37 38.53 13.74
CA LEU A 1052 -8.45 38.06 12.86
C LEU A 1052 -7.96 36.94 11.92
N SER A 1053 -6.78 37.10 11.32
CA SER A 1053 -6.13 36.08 10.47
C SER A 1053 -5.86 34.75 11.20
N VAL A 1054 -5.55 34.77 12.50
CA VAL A 1054 -5.39 33.58 13.33
C VAL A 1054 -6.72 32.85 13.56
N LEU A 1055 -7.80 33.57 13.87
CA LEU A 1055 -9.13 32.98 14.05
C LEU A 1055 -9.61 32.29 12.77
N ILE A 1056 -9.40 32.94 11.63
CA ILE A 1056 -9.70 32.41 10.29
C ILE A 1056 -8.97 31.08 10.03
N ILE A 1057 -7.65 31.04 10.21
CA ILE A 1057 -6.86 29.84 9.90
C ILE A 1057 -7.11 28.73 10.94
N LEU A 1058 -7.43 29.07 12.19
CA LEU A 1058 -7.81 28.07 13.19
C LEU A 1058 -9.12 27.37 12.81
N TYR A 1059 -10.10 28.09 12.29
CA TYR A 1059 -11.35 27.51 11.77
C TYR A 1059 -11.09 26.56 10.58
N GLU A 1060 -10.37 27.03 9.56
CA GLU A 1060 -10.00 26.22 8.39
C GLU A 1060 -9.17 24.98 8.75
N ALA A 1061 -8.23 25.12 9.70
CA ALA A 1061 -7.41 24.01 10.16
C ALA A 1061 -8.21 22.96 10.95
N ILE A 1062 -9.28 23.37 11.66
CA ILE A 1062 -10.22 22.43 12.29
C ILE A 1062 -11.00 21.67 11.21
N LEU A 1063 -11.59 22.36 10.23
CA LEU A 1063 -12.31 21.71 9.11
C LEU A 1063 -11.43 20.72 8.36
N ALA A 1064 -10.24 21.15 7.93
CA ALA A 1064 -9.29 20.30 7.21
C ALA A 1064 -8.84 19.06 8.02
N THR A 1065 -8.80 19.16 9.35
CA THR A 1065 -8.47 18.03 10.24
C THR A 1065 -9.65 17.06 10.40
N VAL A 1066 -10.89 17.57 10.48
CA VAL A 1066 -12.12 16.76 10.54
C VAL A 1066 -12.28 15.95 9.25
N ASP A 1067 -12.15 16.59 8.09
CA ASP A 1067 -12.25 15.93 6.78
C ASP A 1067 -11.18 14.83 6.62
N ALA A 1068 -9.92 15.14 6.96
CA ALA A 1068 -8.81 14.20 6.84
C ALA A 1068 -8.94 12.98 7.79
N ALA A 1069 -9.64 13.14 8.92
CA ALA A 1069 -9.98 12.05 9.82
C ALA A 1069 -11.14 11.18 9.28
N TRP A 1070 -12.18 11.82 8.72
CA TRP A 1070 -13.35 11.17 8.14
C TRP A 1070 -12.99 10.31 6.93
N ASP A 1071 -12.15 10.83 6.02
CA ASP A 1071 -11.62 10.10 4.85
C ASP A 1071 -10.52 9.08 5.20
N HIS A 1072 -10.10 8.99 6.46
CA HIS A 1072 -8.96 8.19 6.93
C HIS A 1072 -7.61 8.52 6.23
N ARG A 1073 -7.48 9.72 5.62
CA ARG A 1073 -6.31 10.14 4.82
C ARG A 1073 -5.25 10.93 5.60
N LEU A 1074 -5.30 10.94 6.94
CA LEU A 1074 -4.41 11.70 7.84
C LEU A 1074 -2.92 11.72 7.44
N TRP A 1075 -2.36 10.60 6.96
CA TRP A 1075 -0.92 10.47 6.62
C TRP A 1075 -0.62 10.41 5.13
N HIS A 1076 -1.54 10.83 4.25
CA HIS A 1076 -1.29 10.82 2.81
C HIS A 1076 -0.44 12.03 2.38
N PHE A 1077 0.89 11.88 2.45
CA PHE A 1077 1.83 12.84 1.87
C PHE A 1077 1.59 13.03 0.36
N GLY A 1078 1.77 14.26 -0.11
CA GLY A 1078 1.69 14.62 -1.52
C GLY A 1078 2.90 14.09 -2.30
N LYS A 1079 2.68 13.63 -3.53
CA LYS A 1079 3.78 13.29 -4.43
C LYS A 1079 4.46 14.59 -4.87
N ILE A 1080 5.76 14.72 -4.57
CA ILE A 1080 6.63 15.76 -5.17
C ILE A 1080 6.72 15.60 -6.70
N CYS A 1081 6.47 14.37 -7.18
CA CYS A 1081 6.36 14.00 -8.59
C CYS A 1081 4.99 13.35 -8.85
N ALA A 1082 3.94 14.16 -8.73
CA ALA A 1082 2.65 13.87 -9.38
C ALA A 1082 2.79 14.20 -10.86
#